data_AF-A0A2T8T087-F1
#
_entry.id   AF-A0A2T8T087-F1
#
_cell.length_a   1.000
_cell.length_b   1.000
_cell.length_c   1.000
_cell.angle_alpha   90.00
_cell.angle_beta   90.00
_cell.angle_gamma   90.00
#
_symmetry.space_group_name_H-M   'P 1'
#
loop_
_entity.id
_entity.type
_entity.pdbx_description
1 polymer ?
#
loop_
_entity_poly.entity_id
_entity_poly.type
_entity_poly.pdbx_seq_one_letter_code
_entity_poly.pdbx_strand_id
1 'polypeptide(L)'
;MSDSINANVVVSMPSQLFTMARSFKAAANGKIYIGQIDTDPTNPDNQIPVYLEREDGTHVQAAQPIIINAGGYPVYNGQIAKFVTVQGHSMAVYDANGSQQFYFPNVLKYDPDQFEQRLSSPGGDKIVGSTYGGTVYSDYQRSPFVKKGIFTSGLSTTSKNDAYLYFDGLWYVWAGDLPHTISGDEVPDVETTKWSCVGLLNGYEICSALNYGDAWGVRDDSALLRKAVISLIRVGYARFCINAGVSVNLFTECVIPFYLDGRGVSFRLYGETCIGSMGRMSELVVALGIRGLVIEAIQTEIDHITIRQWTGNAGQKIVSHTVDTVTLSFDPWPDNRTPVMWPFGAQSGDGTTYTSFLEFTTDHGGYYAGGVTRNGDGTVTLTNVHPVGSDSYLDLATTVNFFQSHAPRYEEGSFLDTAAIITLAVSENPFIHNIWVLAAFRAFAHSLGSGAGPGALMGNMGMWSDILVDGAVYFISNTDLTIESQQGINNGMFSNIQLSSTRRGIRARRAYNLALNNVQHIASVSVPFDGVTILAGEIEGVTVSGCQFGWTSIDWVTETFVPKLFKCTRLRYASVTGCVFGRHSEKMTRGAVIDVKDGAIFGLTLTGNSMVTVDEDGSTDNYGWIETNELKSSVISGNSTGTGGSFGGSEHLSLRTATNNRLNFINTYFGQPVHTNAEAGVFDIEKVSSVNYFDSTTDYRDAGKILIFGDVNNAAVWPDNSRNIIPFGGVLTGGKTLGLPTQETLALLKRRKVLVDLSTVNFSGHSIQVYSESSLVATISSPGVYEFLQVGATYIKL
;
A
#
# COMPACT_ATOMS: atom_id res chain seq x y z
N MET A 1 9.01 -49.98 -8.52
CA MET A 1 9.92 -49.84 -9.67
C MET A 1 9.08 -49.81 -10.92
N SER A 2 9.25 -48.73 -11.67
CA SER A 2 8.72 -48.43 -12.99
C SER A 2 9.11 -49.53 -14.01
N ASP A 3 8.41 -49.74 -15.13
CA ASP A 3 8.40 -48.81 -16.26
C ASP A 3 7.14 -48.96 -17.12
N SER A 4 6.45 -47.82 -17.29
CA SER A 4 5.51 -47.59 -18.39
C SER A 4 6.34 -47.13 -19.60
N ILE A 5 6.59 -48.02 -20.56
CA ILE A 5 7.17 -47.66 -21.86
C ILE A 5 6.11 -46.90 -22.68
N ASN A 6 6.31 -45.60 -22.84
CA ASN A 6 5.58 -44.75 -23.77
C ASN A 6 6.58 -44.15 -24.77
N ALA A 7 6.90 -44.92 -25.81
CA ALA A 7 7.37 -44.51 -27.16
C ALA A 7 8.12 -45.70 -27.80
N ASN A 8 7.39 -46.67 -28.36
CA ASN A 8 8.01 -47.70 -29.19
C ASN A 8 8.18 -47.14 -30.61
N VAL A 9 9.34 -46.55 -30.90
CA VAL A 9 9.75 -46.33 -32.29
C VAL A 9 10.06 -47.71 -32.87
N VAL A 10 9.26 -48.16 -33.84
CA VAL A 10 9.47 -49.45 -34.50
C VAL A 10 10.81 -49.42 -35.23
N VAL A 11 11.72 -50.34 -34.90
CA VAL A 11 12.92 -50.58 -35.70
C VAL A 11 12.47 -51.14 -37.05
N SER A 12 12.49 -50.30 -38.08
CA SER A 12 12.12 -50.66 -39.45
C SER A 12 13.29 -50.39 -40.39
N MET A 13 13.34 -51.13 -41.50
CA MET A 13 14.30 -50.84 -42.57
C MET A 13 13.75 -49.67 -43.39
N PRO A 14 14.39 -48.48 -43.40
CA PRO A 14 13.85 -47.29 -44.07
C PRO A 14 13.97 -47.35 -45.60
N SER A 15 14.72 -48.32 -46.14
CA SER A 15 14.90 -48.48 -47.59
C SER A 15 13.75 -49.27 -48.20
N GLN A 16 12.96 -48.61 -49.05
CA GLN A 16 11.83 -49.22 -49.75
C GLN A 16 12.29 -50.17 -50.87
N LEU A 17 11.71 -51.38 -50.90
CA LEU A 17 11.92 -52.38 -51.95
C LEU A 17 10.89 -52.24 -53.08
N PHE A 18 11.34 -52.35 -54.33
CA PHE A 18 10.48 -52.45 -55.51
C PHE A 18 10.32 -53.91 -55.94
N THR A 19 9.09 -54.40 -55.86
CA THR A 19 8.71 -55.77 -56.20
C THR A 19 7.87 -55.82 -57.48
N MET A 20 7.64 -57.03 -57.99
CA MET A 20 6.74 -57.28 -59.11
C MET A 20 5.28 -57.22 -58.63
N ALA A 21 4.37 -56.66 -59.43
CA ALA A 21 2.98 -56.43 -59.03
C ALA A 21 2.16 -57.72 -58.88
N ARG A 22 2.54 -58.79 -59.58
CA ARG A 22 1.77 -60.06 -59.66
C ARG A 22 2.48 -61.26 -59.04
N SER A 23 3.66 -61.06 -58.47
CA SER A 23 4.43 -62.12 -57.81
C SER A 23 5.39 -61.51 -56.82
N PHE A 24 5.59 -62.12 -55.65
CA PHE A 24 6.54 -61.59 -54.66
C PHE A 24 8.00 -61.88 -55.08
N LYS A 25 8.51 -61.08 -56.02
CA LYS A 25 9.88 -61.10 -56.56
C LYS A 25 10.36 -59.66 -56.70
N ALA A 26 11.67 -59.43 -56.57
CA ALA A 26 12.25 -58.12 -56.87
C ALA A 26 11.98 -57.74 -58.34
N ALA A 27 11.68 -56.47 -58.61
CA ALA A 27 11.65 -55.92 -59.97
C ALA A 27 13.08 -55.72 -60.52
N ALA A 28 13.86 -56.79 -60.49
CA ALA A 28 15.28 -56.79 -60.83
C ALA A 28 15.51 -56.30 -62.25
N ASN A 29 16.51 -55.42 -62.43
CA ASN A 29 16.78 -54.70 -63.69
C ASN A 29 15.60 -53.88 -64.22
N GLY A 30 14.63 -53.57 -63.35
CA GLY A 30 13.53 -52.67 -63.64
C GLY A 30 13.94 -51.21 -63.70
N LYS A 31 13.00 -50.37 -64.13
CA LYS A 31 13.17 -48.94 -64.36
C LYS A 31 12.12 -48.14 -63.59
N ILE A 32 12.54 -47.11 -62.89
CA ILE A 32 11.67 -46.15 -62.20
C ILE A 32 11.74 -44.81 -62.93
N TYR A 33 10.58 -44.25 -63.24
CA TYR A 33 10.41 -42.92 -63.83
C TYR A 33 9.66 -42.02 -62.84
N ILE A 34 10.07 -40.77 -62.76
CA ILE A 34 9.59 -39.74 -61.83
C ILE A 34 9.23 -38.48 -62.62
N GLY A 35 8.00 -37.99 -62.47
CA GLY A 35 7.49 -36.88 -63.28
C GLY A 35 6.58 -35.93 -62.52
N GLN A 36 6.00 -34.97 -63.24
CA GLN A 36 5.04 -34.02 -62.68
C GLN A 36 3.78 -34.75 -62.21
N ILE A 37 3.18 -34.25 -61.13
CA ILE A 37 1.92 -34.79 -60.57
C ILE A 37 0.86 -34.91 -61.67
N ASP A 38 0.12 -36.02 -61.65
CA ASP A 38 -0.97 -36.36 -62.56
C ASP A 38 -0.56 -36.51 -64.05
N THR A 39 0.75 -36.64 -64.33
CA THR A 39 1.29 -36.86 -65.68
C THR A 39 2.04 -38.20 -65.81
N ASP A 40 2.14 -38.73 -67.02
CA ASP A 40 2.92 -39.95 -67.32
C ASP A 40 4.43 -39.64 -67.35
N PRO A 41 5.23 -40.17 -66.41
CA PRO A 41 6.66 -39.85 -66.27
C PRO A 41 7.54 -40.59 -67.29
N THR A 42 6.99 -41.49 -68.12
CA THR A 42 7.75 -42.12 -69.21
C THR A 42 8.01 -41.19 -70.38
N ASN A 43 7.20 -40.13 -70.52
CA ASN A 43 7.47 -39.04 -71.45
C ASN A 43 8.57 -38.12 -70.87
N PRO A 44 9.71 -37.92 -71.58
CA PRO A 44 10.77 -37.03 -71.12
C PRO A 44 10.31 -35.62 -70.76
N ASP A 45 9.30 -35.07 -71.45
CA ASP A 45 8.79 -33.72 -71.19
C ASP A 45 8.09 -33.60 -69.82
N ASN A 46 7.61 -34.72 -69.29
CA ASN A 46 6.94 -34.79 -68.00
C ASN A 46 7.91 -35.12 -66.85
N GLN A 47 9.16 -35.46 -67.14
CA GLN A 47 10.15 -35.85 -66.13
C GLN A 47 10.64 -34.64 -65.35
N ILE A 48 10.77 -34.81 -64.03
CA ILE A 48 11.32 -33.78 -63.15
C ILE A 48 12.74 -34.16 -62.69
N PRO A 49 13.57 -33.19 -62.27
CA PRO A 49 14.90 -33.50 -61.73
C PRO A 49 14.81 -34.42 -60.51
N VAL A 50 15.62 -35.50 -60.53
CA VAL A 50 15.82 -36.40 -59.41
C VAL A 50 17.25 -36.26 -58.92
N TYR A 51 17.45 -36.25 -57.61
CA TYR A 51 18.75 -36.09 -56.99
C TYR A 51 19.12 -37.33 -56.18
N LEU A 52 20.35 -37.79 -56.34
CA LEU A 52 21.01 -38.70 -55.42
C LEU A 52 21.42 -37.92 -54.17
N GLU A 53 20.93 -38.34 -53.00
CA GLU A 53 21.37 -37.83 -51.70
C GLU A 53 22.54 -38.69 -51.20
N ARG A 54 23.68 -38.06 -50.94
CA ARG A 54 24.87 -38.71 -50.39
C ARG A 54 24.80 -38.79 -48.87
N GLU A 55 25.68 -39.60 -48.28
CA GLU A 55 25.78 -39.75 -46.81
C GLU A 55 26.10 -38.44 -46.07
N ASP A 56 26.74 -37.48 -46.75
CA ASP A 56 27.03 -36.14 -46.23
C ASP A 56 25.86 -35.13 -46.40
N GLY A 57 24.71 -35.58 -46.92
CA GLY A 57 23.53 -34.76 -47.17
C GLY A 57 23.59 -33.92 -48.45
N THR A 58 24.64 -34.04 -49.25
CA THR A 58 24.75 -33.33 -50.54
C THR A 58 23.94 -34.00 -51.65
N HIS A 59 23.51 -33.21 -52.63
CA HIS A 59 22.60 -33.64 -53.70
C HIS A 59 23.30 -33.61 -55.06
N VAL A 60 23.27 -34.72 -55.80
CA VAL A 60 23.78 -34.81 -57.19
C VAL A 60 22.65 -35.22 -58.11
N GLN A 61 22.40 -34.45 -59.17
CA GLN A 61 21.34 -34.78 -60.12
C GLN A 61 21.63 -36.11 -60.83
N ALA A 62 20.66 -37.03 -60.79
CA ALA A 62 20.73 -38.34 -61.44
C ALA A 62 19.88 -38.36 -62.71
N ALA A 63 20.35 -39.06 -63.73
CA ALA A 63 19.59 -39.28 -64.96
C ALA A 63 18.49 -40.32 -64.73
N GLN A 64 17.34 -40.11 -65.36
CA GLN A 64 16.24 -41.07 -65.40
C GLN A 64 16.34 -41.95 -66.66
N PRO A 65 15.88 -43.21 -66.64
CA PRO A 65 15.25 -43.91 -65.52
C PRO A 65 16.23 -44.38 -64.44
N ILE A 66 15.76 -44.46 -63.20
CA ILE A 66 16.50 -45.04 -62.08
C ILE A 66 16.44 -46.57 -62.19
N ILE A 67 17.58 -47.24 -62.04
CA ILE A 67 17.70 -48.68 -62.21
C ILE A 67 17.48 -49.41 -60.88
N ILE A 68 16.78 -50.54 -60.93
CA ILE A 68 16.54 -51.43 -59.78
C ILE A 68 17.51 -52.62 -59.83
N ASN A 69 18.24 -52.90 -58.75
CA ASN A 69 19.15 -54.05 -58.69
C ASN A 69 18.43 -55.39 -58.41
N ALA A 70 19.19 -56.49 -58.37
CA ALA A 70 18.66 -57.83 -58.11
C ALA A 70 17.97 -57.97 -56.74
N GLY A 71 18.31 -57.12 -55.77
CA GLY A 71 17.69 -57.07 -54.46
C GLY A 71 16.40 -56.26 -54.39
N GLY A 72 16.01 -55.58 -55.48
CA GLY A 72 14.82 -54.71 -55.51
C GLY A 72 15.06 -53.27 -55.05
N TYR A 73 16.32 -52.86 -54.90
CA TYR A 73 16.68 -51.50 -54.47
C TYR A 73 17.02 -50.61 -55.66
N PRO A 74 16.67 -49.31 -55.61
CA PRO A 74 17.16 -48.34 -56.56
C PRO A 74 18.68 -48.17 -56.39
N VAL A 75 19.41 -48.17 -57.51
CA VAL A 75 20.87 -48.08 -57.51
C VAL A 75 21.39 -46.97 -58.41
N TYR A 76 22.53 -46.42 -58.00
CA TYR A 76 23.36 -45.53 -58.81
C TYR A 76 24.75 -46.15 -58.94
N ASN A 77 25.23 -46.37 -60.17
CA ASN A 77 26.50 -47.07 -60.43
C ASN A 77 26.67 -48.41 -59.68
N GLY A 78 25.58 -49.14 -59.48
CA GLY A 78 25.58 -50.46 -58.82
C GLY A 78 25.53 -50.43 -57.29
N GLN A 79 25.59 -49.25 -56.66
CA GLN A 79 25.41 -49.09 -55.22
C GLN A 79 23.97 -48.66 -54.88
N ILE A 80 23.45 -49.15 -53.75
CA ILE A 80 22.14 -48.74 -53.24
C ILE A 80 22.20 -47.26 -52.88
N ALA A 81 21.24 -46.50 -53.37
CA ALA A 81 21.25 -45.05 -53.34
C ALA A 81 19.89 -44.50 -52.90
N LYS A 82 19.90 -43.39 -52.15
CA LYS A 82 18.69 -42.64 -51.82
C LYS A 82 18.45 -41.59 -52.90
N PHE A 83 17.26 -41.61 -53.50
CA PHE A 83 16.84 -40.63 -54.50
C PHE A 83 15.75 -39.75 -53.93
N VAL A 84 15.88 -38.44 -54.12
CA VAL A 84 14.96 -37.42 -53.61
C VAL A 84 14.56 -36.41 -54.69
N THR A 85 13.39 -35.81 -54.50
CA THR A 85 12.82 -34.76 -55.36
C THR A 85 12.42 -33.56 -54.52
N VAL A 86 12.47 -32.36 -55.11
CA VAL A 86 12.12 -31.11 -54.40
C VAL A 86 10.61 -30.92 -54.21
N GLN A 87 9.80 -31.52 -55.08
CA GLN A 87 8.35 -31.36 -55.12
C GLN A 87 7.65 -32.72 -55.21
N GLY A 88 6.33 -32.74 -54.97
CA GLY A 88 5.52 -33.93 -55.21
C GLY A 88 5.59 -34.39 -56.65
N HIS A 89 5.50 -35.70 -56.86
CA HIS A 89 5.77 -36.31 -58.16
C HIS A 89 4.83 -37.48 -58.48
N SER A 90 4.68 -37.76 -59.77
CA SER A 90 4.16 -39.04 -60.27
C SER A 90 5.30 -40.06 -60.38
N MET A 91 4.98 -41.35 -60.27
CA MET A 91 5.97 -42.43 -60.36
C MET A 91 5.45 -43.60 -61.19
N ALA A 92 6.25 -44.10 -62.13
CA ALA A 92 5.98 -45.32 -62.88
C ALA A 92 7.13 -46.31 -62.73
N VAL A 93 6.80 -47.58 -62.46
CA VAL A 93 7.78 -48.65 -62.24
C VAL A 93 7.58 -49.74 -63.28
N TYR A 94 8.63 -50.09 -64.01
CA TYR A 94 8.66 -51.10 -65.06
C TYR A 94 9.62 -52.23 -64.68
N ASP A 95 9.31 -53.45 -65.11
CA ASP A 95 10.23 -54.59 -64.98
C ASP A 95 11.29 -54.62 -66.11
N ALA A 96 12.20 -55.60 -66.05
CA ALA A 96 13.23 -55.80 -67.07
C ALA A 96 12.67 -56.11 -68.48
N ASN A 97 11.44 -56.62 -68.57
CA ASN A 97 10.77 -56.93 -69.84
C ASN A 97 9.99 -55.72 -70.40
N GLY A 98 10.02 -54.58 -69.71
CA GLY A 98 9.29 -53.37 -70.11
C GLY A 98 7.80 -53.40 -69.78
N SER A 99 7.35 -54.31 -68.90
CA SER A 99 5.96 -54.35 -68.42
C SER A 99 5.81 -53.45 -67.19
N GLN A 100 4.78 -52.59 -67.20
CA GLN A 100 4.46 -51.70 -66.09
C GLN A 100 3.98 -52.51 -64.88
N GLN A 101 4.68 -52.36 -63.75
CA GLN A 101 4.31 -52.96 -62.48
C GLN A 101 3.39 -52.02 -61.68
N PHE A 102 3.78 -50.75 -61.56
CA PHE A 102 3.04 -49.76 -60.78
C PHE A 102 3.01 -48.39 -61.45
N TYR A 103 1.94 -47.66 -61.19
CA TYR A 103 1.79 -46.25 -61.54
C TYR A 103 1.11 -45.51 -60.40
N PHE A 104 1.73 -44.43 -59.96
CA PHE A 104 1.22 -43.52 -58.95
C PHE A 104 1.11 -42.12 -59.57
N PRO A 105 -0.10 -41.58 -59.78
CA PRO A 105 -0.26 -40.25 -60.36
C PRO A 105 0.23 -39.14 -59.42
N ASN A 106 0.16 -39.35 -58.09
CA ASN A 106 0.71 -38.44 -57.09
C ASN A 106 1.15 -39.24 -55.85
N VAL A 107 2.46 -39.30 -55.59
CA VAL A 107 3.01 -40.07 -54.45
C VAL A 107 2.72 -39.39 -53.10
N LEU A 108 2.67 -38.06 -53.02
CA LEU A 108 2.41 -37.31 -51.77
C LEU A 108 1.00 -37.53 -51.19
N LYS A 109 0.05 -38.03 -52.00
CA LYS A 109 -1.28 -38.41 -51.52
C LYS A 109 -1.24 -39.61 -50.55
N TYR A 110 -0.14 -40.35 -50.56
CA TYR A 110 0.07 -41.55 -49.77
C TYR A 110 1.09 -41.34 -48.64
N ASP A 111 1.56 -40.10 -48.44
CA ASP A 111 2.53 -39.75 -47.42
C ASP A 111 1.84 -39.51 -46.06
N PRO A 112 2.20 -40.25 -44.98
CA PRO A 112 1.65 -40.05 -43.65
C PRO A 112 1.96 -38.67 -43.02
N ASP A 113 2.96 -37.92 -43.53
CA ASP A 113 3.41 -36.64 -42.93
C ASP A 113 2.56 -35.40 -43.28
N GLN A 114 1.45 -35.54 -44.00
CA GLN A 114 0.52 -34.41 -44.23
C GLN A 114 -0.20 -33.92 -42.96
N PHE A 115 -0.18 -34.71 -41.89
CA PHE A 115 -0.90 -34.38 -40.66
C PHE A 115 -0.28 -33.17 -39.93
N GLU A 116 1.04 -33.10 -39.81
CA GLU A 116 1.74 -32.01 -39.13
C GLU A 116 1.57 -30.68 -39.87
N GLN A 117 1.66 -30.70 -41.21
CA GLN A 117 1.41 -29.52 -42.05
C GLN A 117 -0.05 -29.02 -41.95
N ARG A 118 -1.02 -29.93 -41.83
CA ARG A 118 -2.43 -29.57 -41.66
C ARG A 118 -2.72 -28.98 -40.28
N LEU A 119 -2.11 -29.50 -39.22
CA LEU A 119 -2.24 -28.96 -37.87
C LEU A 119 -1.58 -27.58 -37.72
N SER A 120 -0.45 -27.35 -38.38
CA SER A 120 0.27 -26.06 -38.37
C SER A 120 -0.34 -24.99 -39.27
N SER A 121 -1.24 -25.37 -40.20
CA SER A 121 -1.90 -24.44 -41.10
C SER A 121 -2.97 -23.58 -40.39
N PRO A 122 -3.28 -22.37 -40.91
CA PRO A 122 -4.39 -21.56 -40.40
C PRO A 122 -5.72 -22.34 -40.43
N GLY A 123 -6.33 -22.53 -39.26
CA GLY A 123 -7.53 -23.35 -39.10
C GLY A 123 -7.28 -24.81 -38.72
N GLY A 124 -6.03 -25.20 -38.42
CA GLY A 124 -5.69 -26.51 -37.87
C GLY A 124 -6.41 -26.82 -36.54
N ASP A 125 -6.67 -25.81 -35.72
CA ASP A 125 -7.50 -25.92 -34.51
C ASP A 125 -8.96 -26.34 -34.80
N LYS A 126 -9.48 -26.10 -36.01
CA LYS A 126 -10.81 -26.53 -36.46
C LYS A 126 -10.86 -28.00 -36.89
N ILE A 127 -9.71 -28.66 -37.03
CA ILE A 127 -9.65 -30.06 -37.48
C ILE A 127 -9.31 -31.02 -36.32
N VAL A 128 -8.91 -30.47 -35.16
CA VAL A 128 -8.65 -31.25 -33.93
C VAL A 128 -9.95 -31.35 -33.14
N GLY A 129 -10.41 -32.58 -32.89
CA GLY A 129 -11.58 -32.84 -32.06
C GLY A 129 -11.34 -32.47 -30.60
N SER A 130 -12.40 -32.03 -29.92
CA SER A 130 -12.38 -31.74 -28.48
C SER A 130 -13.07 -32.85 -27.67
N THR A 131 -12.57 -33.09 -26.46
CA THR A 131 -13.20 -33.92 -25.41
C THR A 131 -14.62 -33.46 -25.04
N TYR A 132 -14.99 -32.19 -25.29
CA TYR A 132 -16.31 -31.62 -24.97
C TYR A 132 -17.33 -31.71 -26.11
N GLY A 133 -17.03 -32.41 -27.21
CA GLY A 133 -18.02 -32.71 -28.27
C GLY A 133 -18.04 -31.72 -29.44
N GLY A 134 -16.87 -31.19 -29.82
CA GLY A 134 -16.70 -30.28 -30.94
C GLY A 134 -15.28 -30.31 -31.50
N THR A 135 -14.76 -29.15 -31.89
CA THR A 135 -13.36 -28.96 -32.28
C THR A 135 -12.65 -28.14 -31.21
N VAL A 136 -11.33 -28.19 -31.13
CA VAL A 136 -10.57 -27.31 -30.24
C VAL A 136 -10.95 -25.82 -30.47
N TYR A 137 -11.25 -25.44 -31.71
CA TYR A 137 -11.77 -24.11 -32.07
C TYR A 137 -13.16 -23.75 -31.52
N SER A 138 -14.03 -24.73 -31.26
CA SER A 138 -15.37 -24.47 -30.70
C SER A 138 -15.36 -24.24 -29.19
N ASP A 139 -14.27 -24.62 -28.54
CA ASP A 139 -14.15 -24.57 -27.09
C ASP A 139 -13.52 -23.27 -26.60
N TYR A 140 -12.83 -22.54 -27.48
CA TYR A 140 -12.25 -21.25 -27.14
C TYR A 140 -13.31 -20.17 -26.97
N GLN A 141 -13.21 -19.41 -25.88
CA GLN A 141 -13.95 -18.16 -25.73
C GLN A 141 -13.34 -17.12 -26.68
N ARG A 142 -13.98 -16.90 -27.83
CA ARG A 142 -13.44 -15.98 -28.85
C ARG A 142 -13.50 -14.55 -28.33
N SER A 143 -12.38 -13.83 -28.46
CA SER A 143 -12.39 -12.37 -28.36
C SER A 143 -13.46 -11.81 -29.31
N PRO A 144 -14.26 -10.81 -28.89
CA PRO A 144 -15.20 -10.15 -29.79
C PRO A 144 -14.48 -9.45 -30.94
N PHE A 145 -13.19 -9.12 -30.77
CA PHE A 145 -12.38 -8.42 -31.76
C PHE A 145 -11.77 -9.39 -32.79
N VAL A 146 -11.87 -9.01 -34.06
CA VAL A 146 -11.47 -9.82 -35.20
C VAL A 146 -10.24 -9.20 -35.84
N LYS A 147 -9.12 -9.94 -35.86
CA LYS A 147 -7.88 -9.56 -36.54
C LYS A 147 -8.13 -9.44 -38.05
N LYS A 148 -8.17 -8.23 -38.60
CA LYS A 148 -8.44 -7.94 -40.02
C LYS A 148 -7.19 -7.79 -40.88
N GLY A 149 -6.10 -7.28 -40.31
CA GLY A 149 -4.87 -7.06 -41.04
C GLY A 149 -3.96 -6.06 -40.35
N ILE A 150 -2.98 -5.55 -41.10
CA ILE A 150 -2.06 -4.50 -40.65
C ILE A 150 -2.74 -3.15 -40.83
N PHE A 151 -2.52 -2.23 -39.90
CA PHE A 151 -3.01 -0.86 -39.95
C PHE A 151 -2.33 -0.12 -41.12
N THR A 152 -3.05 0.04 -42.23
CA THR A 152 -2.56 0.70 -43.44
C THR A 152 -3.65 1.55 -44.09
N SER A 153 -3.22 2.60 -44.78
CA SER A 153 -4.09 3.52 -45.51
C SER A 153 -5.03 2.79 -46.47
N GLY A 154 -6.29 3.21 -46.52
CA GLY A 154 -7.30 2.72 -47.46
C GLY A 154 -8.09 1.50 -46.98
N LEU A 155 -7.72 0.89 -45.86
CA LEU A 155 -8.57 -0.13 -45.22
C LEU A 155 -9.79 0.52 -44.58
N SER A 156 -10.96 -0.10 -44.74
CA SER A 156 -12.21 0.38 -44.16
C SER A 156 -12.66 -0.53 -43.01
N THR A 157 -12.87 0.07 -41.85
CA THR A 157 -13.51 -0.54 -40.68
C THR A 157 -15.02 -0.47 -40.87
N THR A 158 -15.67 -1.63 -40.83
CA THR A 158 -17.13 -1.76 -41.04
C THR A 158 -17.86 -2.24 -39.78
N SER A 159 -17.12 -2.78 -38.82
CA SER A 159 -17.60 -3.21 -37.52
C SER A 159 -16.73 -2.63 -36.40
N LYS A 160 -17.33 -2.35 -35.23
CA LYS A 160 -16.60 -1.94 -34.02
C LYS A 160 -15.58 -2.97 -33.55
N ASN A 161 -15.67 -4.18 -34.08
CA ASN A 161 -14.84 -5.30 -33.73
C ASN A 161 -13.66 -5.52 -34.70
N ASP A 162 -13.57 -4.75 -35.78
CA ASP A 162 -12.50 -4.88 -36.77
C ASP A 162 -11.18 -4.35 -36.17
N ALA A 163 -10.22 -5.25 -35.93
CA ALA A 163 -8.95 -4.93 -35.30
C ALA A 163 -7.78 -4.95 -36.30
N TYR A 164 -6.91 -3.95 -36.21
CA TYR A 164 -5.76 -3.77 -37.09
C TYR A 164 -4.46 -3.70 -36.29
N LEU A 165 -3.44 -4.43 -36.72
CA LEU A 165 -2.12 -4.48 -36.08
C LEU A 165 -1.32 -3.23 -36.43
N TYR A 166 -0.84 -2.50 -35.43
CA TYR A 166 0.03 -1.35 -35.63
C TYR A 166 1.51 -1.72 -35.40
N PHE A 167 2.42 -0.79 -35.73
CA PHE A 167 3.86 -1.06 -35.68
C PHE A 167 4.38 -1.33 -34.27
N ASP A 168 3.66 -0.92 -33.23
CA ASP A 168 4.00 -1.16 -31.83
C ASP A 168 3.64 -2.58 -31.36
N GLY A 169 3.13 -3.42 -32.26
CA GLY A 169 2.78 -4.82 -31.98
C GLY A 169 1.39 -4.99 -31.37
N LEU A 170 0.64 -3.92 -31.16
CA LEU A 170 -0.70 -3.94 -30.56
C LEU A 170 -1.80 -3.84 -31.63
N TRP A 171 -2.98 -4.34 -31.28
CA TRP A 171 -4.17 -4.32 -32.13
C TRP A 171 -5.09 -3.18 -31.75
N TYR A 172 -5.65 -2.50 -32.76
CA TYR A 172 -6.48 -1.31 -32.58
C TYR A 172 -7.82 -1.44 -33.28
N VAL A 173 -8.88 -0.93 -32.65
CA VAL A 173 -10.26 -0.90 -33.17
C VAL A 173 -10.80 0.52 -33.21
N TRP A 174 -11.67 0.81 -34.18
CA TRP A 174 -12.28 2.12 -34.31
C TRP A 174 -13.56 2.24 -33.47
N ALA A 175 -13.58 3.20 -32.54
CA ALA A 175 -14.72 3.46 -31.68
C ALA A 175 -15.57 4.66 -32.12
N GLY A 176 -15.16 5.41 -33.16
CA GLY A 176 -15.95 6.50 -33.75
C GLY A 176 -17.03 6.00 -34.72
N ASP A 177 -17.66 6.90 -35.48
CA ASP A 177 -18.74 6.53 -36.40
C ASP A 177 -18.26 5.60 -37.54
N LEU A 178 -19.12 4.67 -37.95
CA LEU A 178 -18.80 3.66 -38.98
C LEU A 178 -19.59 3.94 -40.28
N PRO A 179 -19.05 3.57 -41.45
CA PRO A 179 -17.71 3.00 -41.66
C PRO A 179 -16.61 4.07 -41.57
N HIS A 180 -15.40 3.65 -41.22
CA HIS A 180 -14.23 4.52 -41.16
C HIS A 180 -13.12 3.99 -42.05
N THR A 181 -12.54 4.85 -42.89
CA THR A 181 -11.43 4.48 -43.79
C THR A 181 -10.15 5.10 -43.27
N ILE A 182 -9.13 4.27 -43.03
CA ILE A 182 -7.84 4.70 -42.50
C ILE A 182 -7.15 5.64 -43.50
N SER A 183 -6.83 6.86 -43.08
CA SER A 183 -6.06 7.81 -43.92
C SER A 183 -4.56 7.51 -43.90
N GLY A 184 -3.81 8.04 -44.86
CA GLY A 184 -2.37 7.76 -45.00
C GLY A 184 -1.49 8.34 -43.90
N ASP A 185 -1.99 9.36 -43.22
CA ASP A 185 -1.37 10.08 -42.09
C ASP A 185 -1.99 9.72 -40.74
N GLU A 186 -2.96 8.79 -40.71
CA GLU A 186 -3.65 8.41 -39.48
C GLU A 186 -2.76 7.59 -38.56
N VAL A 187 -2.81 7.92 -37.27
CA VAL A 187 -2.13 7.19 -36.20
C VAL A 187 -3.19 6.76 -35.18
N PRO A 188 -3.17 5.51 -34.69
CA PRO A 188 -4.13 5.05 -33.69
C PRO A 188 -3.74 5.54 -32.28
N ASP A 189 -3.62 6.85 -32.11
CA ASP A 189 -3.39 7.47 -30.80
C ASP A 189 -4.69 7.47 -30.01
N VAL A 190 -4.72 6.71 -28.92
CA VAL A 190 -5.92 6.49 -28.13
C VAL A 190 -6.38 7.74 -27.37
N GLU A 191 -5.49 8.72 -27.16
CA GLU A 191 -5.82 9.94 -26.42
C GLU A 191 -6.47 10.98 -27.34
N THR A 192 -5.93 11.16 -28.54
CA THR A 192 -6.34 12.23 -29.46
C THR A 192 -7.32 11.77 -30.54
N THR A 193 -7.38 10.46 -30.83
CA THR A 193 -8.28 9.89 -31.84
C THR A 193 -9.35 9.01 -31.21
N LYS A 194 -10.22 8.42 -32.05
CA LYS A 194 -11.24 7.43 -31.62
C LYS A 194 -10.75 5.98 -31.74
N TRP A 195 -9.47 5.73 -31.97
CA TRP A 195 -8.90 4.39 -31.94
C TRP A 195 -8.76 3.90 -30.50
N SER A 196 -9.04 2.61 -30.27
CA SER A 196 -8.84 1.94 -28.99
C SER A 196 -7.89 0.78 -29.17
N CYS A 197 -6.87 0.69 -28.32
CA CYS A 197 -6.00 -0.48 -28.23
C CYS A 197 -6.74 -1.64 -27.53
N VAL A 198 -6.81 -2.79 -28.18
CA VAL A 198 -7.38 -4.04 -27.64
C VAL A 198 -6.29 -5.06 -27.27
N GLY A 199 -5.05 -4.59 -27.14
CA GLY A 199 -3.89 -5.37 -26.72
C GLY A 199 -3.31 -6.26 -27.81
N LEU A 200 -2.72 -7.37 -27.41
CA LEU A 200 -2.05 -8.38 -28.23
C LEU A 200 -3.05 -9.37 -28.83
N LEU A 201 -4.27 -9.45 -28.27
CA LEU A 201 -5.28 -10.44 -28.63
C LEU A 201 -4.68 -11.85 -28.63
N ASN A 202 -4.01 -12.18 -27.52
CA ASN A 202 -3.21 -13.39 -27.29
C ASN A 202 -3.94 -14.45 -26.46
N GLY A 203 -5.25 -14.31 -26.26
CA GLY A 203 -6.09 -15.26 -25.52
C GLY A 203 -6.35 -14.88 -24.06
N TYR A 204 -5.66 -13.87 -23.53
CA TYR A 204 -6.02 -13.26 -22.24
C TYR A 204 -7.26 -12.36 -22.37
N GLU A 205 -7.92 -12.09 -21.25
CA GLU A 205 -9.03 -11.14 -21.22
C GLU A 205 -8.61 -9.76 -21.71
N ILE A 206 -9.53 -9.02 -22.34
CA ILE A 206 -9.25 -7.70 -22.90
C ILE A 206 -8.74 -6.70 -21.86
N CYS A 207 -9.19 -6.82 -20.62
CA CYS A 207 -8.79 -5.97 -19.49
C CYS A 207 -7.55 -6.48 -18.72
N SER A 208 -6.97 -7.63 -19.07
CA SER A 208 -5.81 -8.20 -18.40
C SER A 208 -4.53 -7.48 -18.81
N ALA A 209 -3.64 -7.20 -17.85
CA ALA A 209 -2.31 -6.66 -18.11
C ALA A 209 -1.51 -7.52 -19.09
N LEU A 210 -1.64 -8.86 -19.00
CA LEU A 210 -0.97 -9.82 -19.90
C LEU A 210 -1.47 -9.76 -21.35
N ASN A 211 -2.62 -9.12 -21.61
CA ASN A 211 -3.06 -8.81 -22.97
C ASN A 211 -2.35 -7.58 -23.54
N TYR A 212 -1.69 -6.73 -22.76
CA TYR A 212 -1.04 -5.50 -23.27
C TYR A 212 0.48 -5.59 -23.30
N GLY A 213 1.09 -6.48 -22.52
CA GLY A 213 2.54 -6.67 -22.48
C GLY A 213 2.95 -7.86 -21.61
N ASP A 214 4.16 -8.35 -21.84
CA ASP A 214 4.80 -9.45 -21.11
C ASP A 214 6.00 -8.99 -20.25
N ALA A 215 6.40 -7.72 -20.35
CA ALA A 215 7.56 -7.13 -19.66
C ALA A 215 7.19 -6.02 -18.66
N TRP A 216 6.02 -6.11 -18.03
CA TRP A 216 5.58 -5.19 -16.98
C TRP A 216 6.58 -5.15 -15.82
N GLY A 217 6.81 -3.97 -15.25
CA GLY A 217 7.66 -3.79 -14.08
C GLY A 217 9.15 -3.78 -14.41
N VAL A 218 9.51 -3.87 -15.69
CA VAL A 218 10.91 -3.80 -16.15
C VAL A 218 11.32 -2.38 -16.50
N ARG A 219 10.42 -1.53 -17.02
CA ARG A 219 10.67 -0.14 -17.45
C ARG A 219 9.53 0.78 -16.99
N ASP A 220 9.46 2.00 -17.52
CA ASP A 220 8.28 2.86 -17.40
C ASP A 220 7.05 2.24 -18.09
N ASP A 221 6.06 1.82 -17.31
CA ASP A 221 4.81 1.25 -17.80
C ASP A 221 3.69 2.31 -17.97
N SER A 222 3.95 3.58 -17.61
CA SER A 222 2.92 4.62 -17.50
C SER A 222 2.17 4.84 -18.82
N ALA A 223 2.89 4.90 -19.94
CA ALA A 223 2.29 5.11 -21.25
C ALA A 223 1.44 3.91 -21.71
N LEU A 224 1.89 2.69 -21.41
CA LEU A 224 1.15 1.47 -21.76
C LEU A 224 -0.11 1.33 -20.91
N LEU A 225 -0.02 1.58 -19.59
CA LEU A 225 -1.17 1.58 -18.70
C LEU A 225 -2.19 2.64 -19.13
N ARG A 226 -1.76 3.87 -19.38
CA ARG A 226 -2.63 4.97 -19.82
C ARG A 226 -3.34 4.60 -21.13
N LYS A 227 -2.61 4.02 -22.08
CA LYS A 227 -3.15 3.53 -23.35
C LYS A 227 -4.23 2.46 -23.12
N ALA A 228 -3.95 1.48 -22.27
CA ALA A 228 -4.88 0.41 -21.93
C ALA A 228 -6.15 0.98 -21.28
N VAL A 229 -6.02 1.82 -20.25
CA VAL A 229 -7.15 2.39 -19.49
C VAL A 229 -8.11 3.16 -20.40
N ILE A 230 -7.59 4.11 -21.20
CA ILE A 230 -8.42 4.92 -22.09
C ILE A 230 -9.15 4.03 -23.11
N SER A 231 -8.43 3.05 -23.67
CA SER A 231 -9.00 2.13 -24.65
C SER A 231 -10.11 1.28 -24.04
N LEU A 232 -9.89 0.74 -22.85
CA LEU A 232 -10.81 -0.10 -22.09
C LEU A 232 -12.09 0.62 -21.74
N ILE A 233 -12.01 1.88 -21.30
CA ILE A 233 -13.18 2.73 -21.10
C ILE A 233 -13.96 2.87 -22.42
N ARG A 234 -13.26 3.18 -23.51
CA ARG A 234 -13.90 3.43 -24.82
C ARG A 234 -14.55 2.18 -25.42
N VAL A 235 -14.00 0.98 -25.19
CA VAL A 235 -14.59 -0.29 -25.65
C VAL A 235 -15.61 -0.90 -24.66
N GLY A 236 -15.92 -0.22 -23.56
CA GLY A 236 -16.94 -0.64 -22.60
C GLY A 236 -16.46 -1.64 -21.55
N TYR A 237 -15.15 -1.88 -21.44
CA TYR A 237 -14.52 -2.71 -20.41
C TYR A 237 -13.84 -1.80 -19.38
N ALA A 238 -14.56 -0.92 -18.69
CA ALA A 238 -14.00 0.09 -17.78
C ALA A 238 -13.37 -0.47 -16.48
N ARG A 239 -12.56 -1.51 -16.61
CA ARG A 239 -11.77 -2.18 -15.60
C ARG A 239 -10.40 -2.54 -16.16
N PHE A 240 -9.35 -2.47 -15.35
CA PHE A 240 -8.03 -3.05 -15.66
C PHE A 240 -7.62 -4.04 -14.59
N CYS A 241 -7.19 -5.22 -15.01
CA CYS A 241 -6.84 -6.34 -14.16
C CYS A 241 -5.32 -6.55 -14.15
N ILE A 242 -4.68 -6.36 -13.00
CA ILE A 242 -3.26 -6.66 -12.78
C ILE A 242 -3.16 -8.12 -12.35
N ASN A 243 -2.68 -8.97 -13.24
CA ASN A 243 -2.60 -10.41 -12.99
C ASN A 243 -1.61 -10.74 -11.85
N ALA A 244 -1.75 -11.92 -11.26
CA ALA A 244 -0.90 -12.35 -10.15
C ALA A 244 0.58 -12.41 -10.57
N GLY A 245 1.44 -11.67 -9.86
CA GLY A 245 2.88 -11.60 -10.14
C GLY A 245 3.27 -10.56 -11.18
N VAL A 246 2.32 -9.73 -11.62
CA VAL A 246 2.58 -8.56 -12.46
C VAL A 246 2.80 -7.34 -11.56
N SER A 247 3.90 -6.63 -11.80
CA SER A 247 4.19 -5.34 -11.19
C SER A 247 4.12 -4.26 -12.25
N VAL A 248 3.42 -3.16 -12.00
CA VAL A 248 3.29 -2.03 -12.92
C VAL A 248 4.06 -0.83 -12.38
N ASN A 249 5.07 -0.36 -13.10
CA ASN A 249 5.92 0.76 -12.71
C ASN A 249 5.40 2.08 -13.30
N LEU A 250 4.93 3.00 -12.44
CA LEU A 250 4.54 4.36 -12.83
C LEU A 250 5.61 5.37 -12.51
N PHE A 251 6.12 5.96 -13.57
CA PHE A 251 7.29 6.82 -13.61
C PHE A 251 6.92 8.22 -14.09
N THR A 252 5.78 8.33 -14.77
CA THR A 252 5.07 9.56 -15.09
C THR A 252 3.61 9.41 -14.64
N GLU A 253 2.85 10.50 -14.71
CA GLU A 253 1.47 10.50 -14.24
C GLU A 253 0.55 9.76 -15.22
N CYS A 254 -0.16 8.76 -14.70
CA CYS A 254 -1.20 8.06 -15.46
C CYS A 254 -2.56 8.63 -15.06
N VAL A 255 -3.19 9.41 -15.93
CA VAL A 255 -4.46 10.08 -15.64
C VAL A 255 -5.62 9.30 -16.25
N ILE A 256 -6.58 8.95 -15.41
CA ILE A 256 -7.90 8.46 -15.80
C ILE A 256 -8.82 9.67 -15.84
N PRO A 257 -9.28 10.11 -17.03
CA PRO A 257 -9.98 11.38 -17.17
C PRO A 257 -11.40 11.32 -16.61
N PHE A 258 -11.94 12.46 -16.17
CA PHE A 258 -13.35 12.59 -15.75
C PHE A 258 -14.33 12.36 -16.90
N TYR A 259 -14.00 12.92 -18.07
CA TYR A 259 -14.76 12.74 -19.30
C TYR A 259 -13.90 12.08 -20.37
N LEU A 260 -14.48 11.12 -21.08
CA LEU A 260 -13.95 10.59 -22.32
C LEU A 260 -15.05 10.65 -23.38
N ASP A 261 -14.75 11.29 -24.51
CA ASP A 261 -15.69 11.41 -25.64
C ASP A 261 -17.06 12.01 -25.26
N GLY A 262 -17.06 12.99 -24.34
CA GLY A 262 -18.26 13.69 -23.86
C GLY A 262 -19.10 12.88 -22.86
N ARG A 263 -18.61 11.73 -22.38
CA ARG A 263 -19.29 10.87 -21.41
C ARG A 263 -18.48 10.79 -20.12
N GLY A 264 -19.20 10.78 -19.00
CA GLY A 264 -18.62 10.57 -17.69
C GLY A 264 -17.97 9.19 -17.61
N VAL A 265 -16.79 9.14 -17.00
CA VAL A 265 -16.00 7.91 -16.85
C VAL A 265 -16.16 7.39 -15.42
N SER A 266 -16.44 6.10 -15.28
CA SER A 266 -16.21 5.35 -14.05
C SER A 266 -15.20 4.25 -14.34
N PHE A 267 -14.34 3.90 -13.38
CA PHE A 267 -13.25 2.95 -13.65
C PHE A 267 -12.96 2.03 -12.47
N ARG A 268 -12.62 0.77 -12.75
CA ARG A 268 -12.17 -0.20 -11.74
C ARG A 268 -10.72 -0.61 -11.97
N LEU A 269 -9.89 -0.54 -10.94
CA LEU A 269 -8.56 -1.14 -10.92
C LEU A 269 -8.59 -2.35 -9.98
N TYR A 270 -8.27 -3.53 -10.50
CA TYR A 270 -8.37 -4.78 -9.75
C TYR A 270 -7.07 -5.58 -9.89
N GLY A 271 -6.51 -6.09 -8.79
CA GLY A 271 -5.46 -7.10 -8.82
C GLY A 271 -6.02 -8.50 -8.59
N GLU A 272 -5.40 -9.53 -9.19
CA GLU A 272 -5.79 -10.92 -8.91
C GLU A 272 -5.32 -11.40 -7.53
N THR A 273 -4.29 -10.77 -6.96
CA THR A 273 -3.76 -11.12 -5.64
C THR A 273 -3.28 -9.90 -4.84
N CYS A 274 -3.52 -9.93 -3.53
CA CYS A 274 -2.89 -9.09 -2.51
C CYS A 274 -2.15 -9.97 -1.47
N ILE A 275 -1.63 -9.39 -0.39
CA ILE A 275 -0.87 -10.07 0.69
C ILE A 275 -1.36 -11.48 1.03
N GLY A 276 -0.43 -12.39 1.30
CA GLY A 276 -0.69 -13.72 1.85
C GLY A 276 -0.63 -14.85 0.82
N SER A 277 -0.50 -14.51 -0.47
CA SER A 277 -0.15 -15.44 -1.55
C SER A 277 1.33 -15.86 -1.43
N MET A 278 1.62 -17.15 -1.26
CA MET A 278 2.99 -17.71 -1.12
C MET A 278 3.88 -17.60 -2.38
N GLY A 279 3.56 -16.76 -3.37
CA GLY A 279 4.46 -16.66 -4.53
C GLY A 279 4.23 -15.56 -5.56
N ARG A 280 3.06 -14.91 -5.64
CA ARG A 280 2.79 -13.90 -6.68
C ARG A 280 1.78 -12.84 -6.23
N MET A 281 2.20 -11.57 -6.21
CA MET A 281 1.39 -10.40 -5.85
C MET A 281 1.09 -9.54 -7.08
N SER A 282 -0.09 -8.91 -7.13
CA SER A 282 -0.38 -7.83 -8.07
C SER A 282 0.13 -6.51 -7.50
N GLU A 283 1.06 -5.85 -8.18
CA GLU A 283 1.72 -4.63 -7.66
C GLU A 283 1.52 -3.40 -8.55
N LEU A 284 1.30 -2.25 -7.92
CA LEU A 284 1.48 -0.92 -8.52
C LEU A 284 2.61 -0.19 -7.80
N VAL A 285 3.66 0.13 -8.54
CA VAL A 285 4.90 0.66 -8.00
C VAL A 285 5.13 2.05 -8.59
N VAL A 286 5.23 3.08 -7.74
CA VAL A 286 5.22 4.47 -8.23
C VAL A 286 6.50 5.20 -7.86
N ALA A 287 7.08 5.95 -8.78
CA ALA A 287 8.25 6.78 -8.53
C ALA A 287 7.98 7.90 -7.52
N LEU A 288 9.01 8.32 -6.80
CA LEU A 288 8.91 9.38 -5.80
C LEU A 288 8.74 10.75 -6.47
N GLY A 289 7.91 11.61 -5.89
CA GLY A 289 7.73 13.00 -6.33
C GLY A 289 6.73 13.23 -7.48
N ILE A 290 6.03 12.20 -7.95
CA ILE A 290 4.95 12.32 -8.95
C ILE A 290 3.56 12.10 -8.32
N ARG A 291 2.47 12.43 -9.04
CA ARG A 291 1.09 12.16 -8.61
C ARG A 291 0.64 10.69 -8.78
N GLY A 292 1.48 9.87 -9.44
CA GLY A 292 1.24 8.45 -9.65
C GLY A 292 0.04 8.17 -10.56
N LEU A 293 -0.86 7.30 -10.10
CA LEU A 293 -2.15 7.06 -10.75
C LEU A 293 -3.15 8.13 -10.33
N VAL A 294 -3.56 8.97 -11.27
CA VAL A 294 -4.51 10.07 -11.04
C VAL A 294 -5.90 9.65 -11.50
N ILE A 295 -6.85 9.60 -10.58
CA ILE A 295 -8.23 9.21 -10.84
C ILE A 295 -9.10 10.46 -10.85
N GLU A 296 -9.43 10.92 -12.05
CA GLU A 296 -10.43 11.95 -12.28
C GLU A 296 -11.80 11.35 -12.62
N ALA A 297 -11.97 10.03 -12.64
CA ALA A 297 -13.26 9.39 -12.94
C ALA A 297 -14.35 9.72 -11.89
N ILE A 298 -15.62 9.75 -12.30
CA ILE A 298 -16.81 10.01 -11.47
C ILE A 298 -16.89 9.02 -10.32
N GLN A 299 -16.78 7.72 -10.60
CA GLN A 299 -16.73 6.67 -9.59
C GLN A 299 -15.53 5.76 -9.84
N THR A 300 -14.88 5.34 -8.76
CA THR A 300 -13.75 4.41 -8.85
C THR A 300 -13.87 3.27 -7.85
N GLU A 301 -13.37 2.12 -8.26
CA GLU A 301 -13.17 0.97 -7.39
C GLU A 301 -11.72 0.51 -7.50
N ILE A 302 -11.06 0.32 -6.37
CA ILE A 302 -9.68 -0.17 -6.28
C ILE A 302 -9.67 -1.35 -5.34
N ASP A 303 -9.22 -2.50 -5.83
CA ASP A 303 -9.36 -3.76 -5.12
C ASP A 303 -8.18 -4.72 -5.36
N HIS A 304 -7.86 -5.51 -4.33
CA HIS A 304 -6.88 -6.61 -4.33
C HIS A 304 -5.51 -6.23 -4.91
N ILE A 305 -4.93 -5.11 -4.46
CA ILE A 305 -3.66 -4.61 -5.00
C ILE A 305 -2.65 -4.26 -3.91
N THR A 306 -1.38 -4.56 -4.16
CA THR A 306 -0.26 -4.05 -3.38
C THR A 306 0.28 -2.78 -4.03
N ILE A 307 0.46 -1.71 -3.26
CA ILE A 307 1.05 -0.47 -3.72
C ILE A 307 2.31 -0.13 -2.94
N ARG A 308 3.36 0.32 -3.63
CA ARG A 308 4.62 0.70 -2.95
C ARG A 308 5.38 1.79 -3.67
N GLN A 309 6.26 2.45 -2.93
CA GLN A 309 7.19 3.41 -3.52
C GLN A 309 8.26 2.66 -4.34
N TRP A 310 8.52 3.13 -5.56
CA TRP A 310 9.56 2.62 -6.42
C TRP A 310 10.95 3.07 -5.94
N THR A 311 11.84 2.11 -5.85
CA THR A 311 13.24 2.29 -5.41
C THR A 311 14.24 1.62 -6.34
N GLY A 312 13.79 0.76 -7.25
CA GLY A 312 14.61 -0.06 -8.13
C GLY A 312 13.92 -1.40 -8.42
N ASN A 313 14.27 -2.04 -9.53
CA ASN A 313 13.72 -3.34 -9.92
C ASN A 313 14.23 -4.46 -8.99
N ALA A 314 13.34 -5.39 -8.65
CA ALA A 314 13.62 -6.56 -7.81
C ALA A 314 14.35 -7.68 -8.58
N GLY A 315 14.85 -8.69 -7.86
CA GLY A 315 15.35 -9.95 -8.44
C GLY A 315 16.62 -9.84 -9.29
N GLN A 316 17.53 -8.92 -8.95
CA GLN A 316 18.72 -8.65 -9.76
C GLN A 316 19.84 -9.65 -9.43
N LYS A 317 20.30 -10.42 -10.42
CA LYS A 317 21.38 -11.38 -10.21
C LYS A 317 22.70 -10.68 -9.95
N ILE A 318 23.44 -11.15 -8.95
CA ILE A 318 24.81 -10.72 -8.61
C ILE A 318 25.80 -11.46 -9.53
N VAL A 319 26.67 -10.72 -10.20
CA VAL A 319 27.69 -11.24 -11.14
C VAL A 319 29.05 -11.35 -10.47
N SER A 320 29.39 -10.39 -9.62
CA SER A 320 30.62 -10.38 -8.83
C SER A 320 30.45 -9.52 -7.58
N HIS A 321 31.31 -9.74 -6.59
CA HIS A 321 31.40 -8.90 -5.40
C HIS A 321 32.86 -8.79 -4.95
N THR A 322 33.16 -7.74 -4.20
CA THR A 322 34.36 -7.61 -3.36
C THR A 322 33.94 -7.53 -1.89
N VAL A 323 34.85 -7.15 -1.00
CA VAL A 323 34.51 -6.87 0.40
C VAL A 323 33.53 -5.70 0.56
N ASP A 324 33.50 -4.77 -0.40
CA ASP A 324 32.82 -3.47 -0.32
C ASP A 324 32.07 -3.07 -1.61
N THR A 325 31.97 -3.98 -2.60
CA THR A 325 31.24 -3.72 -3.85
C THR A 325 30.42 -4.93 -4.27
N VAL A 326 29.32 -4.67 -4.98
CA VAL A 326 28.44 -5.70 -5.56
C VAL A 326 28.11 -5.30 -6.98
N THR A 327 28.37 -6.17 -7.95
CA THR A 327 28.04 -5.93 -9.36
C THR A 327 26.84 -6.75 -9.78
N LEU A 328 25.81 -6.06 -10.27
CA LEU A 328 24.53 -6.59 -10.71
C LEU A 328 24.53 -6.80 -12.23
N SER A 329 23.85 -7.85 -12.67
CA SER A 329 23.77 -8.27 -14.07
C SER A 329 22.97 -7.33 -14.98
N PHE A 330 22.14 -6.47 -14.41
CA PHE A 330 21.30 -5.52 -15.13
C PHE A 330 21.10 -4.25 -14.29
N ASP A 331 20.78 -3.13 -14.92
CA ASP A 331 20.49 -1.86 -14.26
C ASP A 331 19.13 -1.89 -13.53
N PRO A 332 19.10 -1.84 -12.19
CA PRO A 332 17.84 -1.79 -11.45
C PRO A 332 17.06 -0.49 -11.66
N TRP A 333 17.71 0.55 -12.20
CA TRP A 333 17.14 1.87 -12.48
C TRP A 333 17.18 2.14 -14.00
N PRO A 334 16.33 1.45 -14.78
CA PRO A 334 16.27 1.58 -16.24
C PRO A 334 15.93 3.02 -16.67
N ASP A 335 16.02 3.29 -17.97
CA ASP A 335 15.68 4.60 -18.57
C ASP A 335 16.50 5.77 -17.98
N ASN A 336 17.75 5.47 -17.61
CA ASN A 336 18.73 6.40 -17.01
C ASN A 336 18.27 7.06 -15.70
N ARG A 337 17.39 6.39 -14.94
CA ARG A 337 16.89 6.94 -13.67
C ARG A 337 17.98 7.04 -12.61
N THR A 338 17.95 8.10 -11.81
CA THR A 338 18.88 8.22 -10.70
C THR A 338 18.48 7.27 -9.57
N PRO A 339 19.43 6.48 -9.01
CA PRO A 339 19.18 5.68 -7.82
C PRO A 339 18.70 6.55 -6.66
N VAL A 340 17.72 6.07 -5.90
CA VAL A 340 17.22 6.79 -4.73
C VAL A 340 18.18 6.57 -3.56
N MET A 341 19.02 7.58 -3.30
CA MET A 341 19.88 7.63 -2.12
C MET A 341 19.15 8.37 -0.99
N TRP A 342 18.93 7.71 0.13
CA TRP A 342 18.25 8.26 1.29
C TRP A 342 19.19 9.22 2.04
N PRO A 343 18.79 10.47 2.31
CA PRO A 343 19.71 11.54 2.73
C PRO A 343 19.89 11.67 4.26
N PHE A 344 19.71 10.60 5.02
CA PHE A 344 19.83 10.61 6.48
C PHE A 344 20.82 9.56 6.98
N GLY A 345 21.32 9.78 8.20
CA GLY A 345 22.39 8.98 8.78
C GLY A 345 21.98 7.54 9.10
N ALA A 346 22.86 6.59 8.81
CA ALA A 346 22.74 5.19 9.22
C ALA A 346 24.11 4.63 9.61
N GLN A 347 24.12 3.63 10.49
CA GLN A 347 25.32 2.86 10.84
C GLN A 347 25.10 1.39 10.45
N SER A 348 26.05 0.81 9.74
CA SER A 348 26.08 -0.62 9.40
C SER A 348 26.46 -1.48 10.61
N GLY A 349 26.22 -2.79 10.51
CA GLY A 349 26.57 -3.77 11.54
C GLY A 349 28.06 -3.86 11.84
N ASP A 350 28.93 -3.42 10.91
CA ASP A 350 30.39 -3.34 11.09
C ASP A 350 30.89 -1.97 11.57
N GLY A 351 29.98 -1.03 11.86
CA GLY A 351 30.29 0.30 12.39
C GLY A 351 30.50 1.40 11.35
N THR A 352 30.50 1.08 10.06
CA THR A 352 30.59 2.07 8.97
C THR A 352 29.43 3.05 9.02
N THR A 353 29.72 4.35 8.93
CA THR A 353 28.71 5.42 9.02
C THR A 353 28.40 5.99 7.65
N TYR A 354 27.12 6.10 7.32
CA TYR A 354 26.62 6.70 6.10
C TYR A 354 25.94 8.03 6.43
N THR A 355 26.18 9.06 5.62
CA THR A 355 25.38 10.30 5.62
C THR A 355 24.19 10.20 4.67
N SER A 356 24.34 9.38 3.63
CA SER A 356 23.29 8.95 2.73
C SER A 356 23.56 7.54 2.26
N PHE A 357 22.51 6.75 2.01
CA PHE A 357 22.67 5.35 1.64
C PHE A 357 21.54 4.87 0.74
N LEU A 358 21.78 3.77 0.07
CA LEU A 358 20.76 2.91 -0.50
C LEU A 358 20.75 1.60 0.30
N GLU A 359 19.57 1.10 0.65
CA GLU A 359 19.44 -0.20 1.31
C GLU A 359 18.84 -1.22 0.35
N PHE A 360 19.39 -2.42 0.36
CA PHE A 360 18.90 -3.55 -0.41
C PHE A 360 19.05 -4.86 0.37
N THR A 361 18.20 -5.82 0.04
CA THR A 361 18.25 -7.17 0.62
C THR A 361 18.66 -8.17 -0.44
N THR A 362 19.42 -9.18 -0.03
CA THR A 362 19.78 -10.33 -0.85
C THR A 362 19.09 -11.58 -0.33
N ASP A 363 19.36 -12.71 -0.97
CA ASP A 363 19.05 -14.05 -0.46
C ASP A 363 19.83 -14.41 0.82
N HIS A 364 20.82 -13.61 1.24
CA HIS A 364 21.70 -13.88 2.38
C HIS A 364 21.98 -12.63 3.25
N GLY A 365 21.02 -11.71 3.39
CA GLY A 365 21.11 -10.60 4.35
C GLY A 365 20.72 -9.24 3.79
N GLY A 366 20.87 -8.20 4.62
CA GLY A 366 20.59 -6.81 4.26
C GLY A 366 21.87 -5.99 4.19
N TYR A 367 21.95 -5.05 3.26
CA TYR A 367 23.14 -4.23 3.02
C TYR A 367 22.79 -2.77 2.77
N TYR A 368 23.68 -1.89 3.21
CA TYR A 368 23.74 -0.51 2.78
C TYR A 368 24.77 -0.37 1.65
N ALA A 369 24.53 0.53 0.71
CA ALA A 369 25.47 0.98 -0.31
C ALA A 369 25.60 2.51 -0.26
N GLY A 370 26.81 3.03 -0.45
CA GLY A 370 27.10 4.47 -0.47
C GLY A 370 27.04 5.09 -1.87
N GLY A 371 27.06 4.28 -2.92
CA GLY A 371 27.04 4.77 -4.30
C GLY A 371 26.73 3.71 -5.34
N VAL A 372 26.54 4.17 -6.57
CA VAL A 372 26.21 3.34 -7.74
C VAL A 372 27.01 3.81 -8.94
N THR A 373 27.63 2.86 -9.64
CA THR A 373 28.36 3.08 -10.90
C THR A 373 27.74 2.22 -12.00
N ARG A 374 27.36 2.85 -13.12
CA ARG A 374 26.90 2.14 -14.32
C ARG A 374 28.08 1.78 -15.20
N ASN A 375 28.22 0.51 -15.55
CA ASN A 375 29.31 0.02 -16.38
C ASN A 375 28.90 0.06 -17.87
N GLY A 376 29.89 0.18 -18.76
CA GLY A 376 29.64 0.26 -20.21
C GLY A 376 29.10 -1.02 -20.86
N ASP A 377 29.10 -2.14 -20.12
CA ASP A 377 28.60 -3.45 -20.55
C ASP A 377 27.14 -3.72 -20.12
N GLY A 378 26.48 -2.76 -19.49
CA GLY A 378 25.11 -2.88 -18.99
C GLY A 378 24.99 -3.42 -17.56
N THR A 379 26.09 -3.79 -16.92
CA THR A 379 26.11 -4.13 -15.49
C THR A 379 26.14 -2.88 -14.61
N VAL A 380 25.76 -3.02 -13.34
CA VAL A 380 25.76 -1.91 -12.37
C VAL A 380 26.47 -2.33 -11.10
N THR A 381 27.45 -1.54 -10.66
CA THR A 381 28.21 -1.79 -9.44
C THR A 381 27.75 -0.88 -8.32
N LEU A 382 27.24 -1.46 -7.24
CA LEU A 382 27.04 -0.80 -5.95
C LEU A 382 28.38 -0.70 -5.23
N THR A 383 28.68 0.47 -4.66
CA THR A 383 29.96 0.77 -3.99
C THR A 383 29.76 1.14 -2.53
N ASN A 384 30.83 0.95 -1.74
CA ASN A 384 30.81 1.15 -0.28
C ASN A 384 29.65 0.33 0.33
N VAL A 385 29.67 -0.98 0.08
CA VAL A 385 28.63 -1.93 0.49
C VAL A 385 29.01 -2.54 1.83
N HIS A 386 28.16 -2.36 2.84
CA HIS A 386 28.38 -2.90 4.18
C HIS A 386 27.09 -3.51 4.76
N PRO A 387 27.18 -4.56 5.59
CA PRO A 387 26.01 -5.28 6.08
C PRO A 387 25.19 -4.44 7.07
N VAL A 388 23.86 -4.55 7.03
CA VAL A 388 22.95 -3.85 7.97
C VAL A 388 23.09 -4.42 9.38
N GLY A 389 23.32 -5.72 9.52
CA GLY A 389 23.49 -6.42 10.80
C GLY A 389 24.57 -7.51 10.74
N SER A 390 24.77 -8.23 11.85
CA SER A 390 25.80 -9.27 11.95
C SER A 390 25.53 -10.51 11.09
N ASP A 391 24.27 -10.74 10.70
CA ASP A 391 23.81 -11.96 10.04
C ASP A 391 23.65 -11.74 8.51
N SER A 392 24.68 -11.20 7.87
CA SER A 392 24.67 -10.91 6.42
C SER A 392 25.95 -11.43 5.76
N TYR A 393 25.80 -12.35 4.81
CA TYR A 393 26.89 -13.13 4.19
C TYR A 393 26.96 -12.85 2.69
N LEU A 394 27.75 -11.84 2.31
CA LEU A 394 27.73 -11.33 0.93
C LEU A 394 28.36 -12.32 -0.06
N ASP A 395 29.29 -13.13 0.42
CA ASP A 395 29.97 -14.20 -0.30
C ASP A 395 29.03 -15.33 -0.72
N LEU A 396 27.92 -15.52 0.00
CA LEU A 396 26.87 -16.49 -0.32
C LEU A 396 25.74 -15.90 -1.17
N ALA A 397 25.65 -14.57 -1.25
CA ALA A 397 24.56 -13.88 -1.94
C ALA A 397 24.64 -14.07 -3.46
N THR A 398 23.52 -14.47 -4.06
CA THR A 398 23.41 -14.69 -5.52
C THR A 398 22.48 -13.70 -6.19
N THR A 399 21.53 -13.14 -5.45
CA THR A 399 20.46 -12.28 -5.99
C THR A 399 20.14 -11.16 -5.01
N VAL A 400 20.01 -9.93 -5.52
CA VAL A 400 19.36 -8.83 -4.82
C VAL A 400 17.85 -9.02 -4.97
N ASN A 401 17.17 -9.31 -3.86
CA ASN A 401 15.74 -9.58 -3.84
C ASN A 401 14.94 -8.30 -4.06
N PHE A 402 15.22 -7.24 -3.28
CA PHE A 402 14.55 -5.95 -3.44
C PHE A 402 15.38 -4.80 -2.86
N PHE A 403 15.06 -3.59 -3.31
CA PHE A 403 15.57 -2.33 -2.78
C PHE A 403 14.59 -1.74 -1.78
N GLN A 404 15.06 -1.39 -0.59
CA GLN A 404 14.20 -0.93 0.49
C GLN A 404 13.82 0.55 0.30
N SER A 405 12.53 0.84 0.42
CA SER A 405 12.05 2.22 0.50
C SER A 405 12.14 2.72 1.93
N HIS A 406 12.70 3.93 2.07
CA HIS A 406 12.62 4.73 3.28
C HIS A 406 11.89 6.05 3.04
N ALA A 407 11.03 6.09 2.02
CA ALA A 407 10.15 7.22 1.77
C ALA A 407 9.36 7.68 3.03
N PRO A 408 8.91 6.79 3.95
CA PRO A 408 8.26 7.18 5.20
C PRO A 408 9.12 8.00 6.16
N ARG A 409 10.45 8.02 5.99
CA ARG A 409 11.38 8.76 6.86
C ARG A 409 11.67 10.18 6.38
N TYR A 410 11.23 10.54 5.17
CA TYR A 410 11.36 11.91 4.67
C TYR A 410 10.56 12.89 5.52
N GLU A 411 11.03 14.14 5.53
CA GLU A 411 10.34 15.20 6.24
C GLU A 411 8.96 15.48 5.63
N GLU A 412 8.03 15.89 6.49
CA GLU A 412 6.70 16.31 6.03
C GLU A 412 6.84 17.51 5.08
N GLY A 413 6.35 17.38 3.85
CA GLY A 413 6.39 18.46 2.85
C GLY A 413 7.62 18.46 1.94
N SER A 414 8.47 17.41 1.97
CA SER A 414 9.61 17.29 1.04
C SER A 414 9.22 17.21 -0.44
N PHE A 415 7.98 16.81 -0.75
CA PHE A 415 7.45 16.72 -2.10
C PHE A 415 6.23 17.63 -2.25
N LEU A 416 5.86 17.93 -3.50
CA LEU A 416 4.63 18.66 -3.82
C LEU A 416 3.43 18.05 -3.09
N ASP A 417 2.50 18.89 -2.64
CA ASP A 417 1.31 18.42 -1.94
C ASP A 417 0.41 17.53 -2.80
N THR A 418 0.63 17.43 -4.10
CA THR A 418 -0.05 16.48 -4.98
C THR A 418 0.65 15.11 -5.08
N ALA A 419 1.90 14.97 -4.66
CA ALA A 419 2.68 13.73 -4.87
C ALA A 419 2.11 12.57 -4.06
N ALA A 420 1.81 11.44 -4.71
CA ALA A 420 1.24 10.24 -4.10
C ALA A 420 1.41 9.03 -5.02
N ILE A 421 1.18 7.83 -4.48
CA ILE A 421 1.00 6.63 -5.31
C ILE A 421 -0.31 6.75 -6.10
N ILE A 422 -1.40 7.09 -5.40
CA ILE A 422 -2.73 7.28 -6.01
C ILE A 422 -3.25 8.67 -5.66
N THR A 423 -3.68 9.42 -6.65
CA THR A 423 -4.31 10.73 -6.48
C THR A 423 -5.79 10.64 -6.86
N LEU A 424 -6.67 10.79 -5.88
CA LEU A 424 -8.12 10.90 -6.07
C LEU A 424 -8.46 12.37 -6.27
N ALA A 425 -8.64 12.77 -7.52
CA ALA A 425 -8.81 14.18 -7.86
C ALA A 425 -10.27 14.63 -7.73
N VAL A 426 -11.15 14.04 -8.54
CA VAL A 426 -12.58 14.40 -8.63
C VAL A 426 -13.50 13.20 -8.41
N SER A 427 -12.95 12.07 -7.96
CA SER A 427 -13.72 10.86 -7.68
C SER A 427 -14.72 11.04 -6.54
N GLU A 428 -15.92 10.50 -6.73
CA GLU A 428 -17.01 10.53 -5.76
C GLU A 428 -17.33 9.12 -5.26
N ASN A 429 -17.43 8.98 -3.94
CA ASN A 429 -17.78 7.71 -3.28
C ASN A 429 -16.91 6.52 -3.78
N PRO A 430 -15.57 6.63 -3.74
CA PRO A 430 -14.72 5.53 -4.16
C PRO A 430 -14.96 4.30 -3.26
N PHE A 431 -14.80 3.10 -3.84
CA PHE A 431 -14.75 1.84 -3.12
C PHE A 431 -13.30 1.34 -3.11
N ILE A 432 -12.65 1.34 -1.96
CA ILE A 432 -11.23 1.04 -1.85
C ILE A 432 -11.04 -0.06 -0.83
N HIS A 433 -10.63 -1.23 -1.27
CA HIS A 433 -10.55 -2.39 -0.39
C HIS A 433 -9.45 -3.38 -0.73
N ASN A 434 -9.08 -4.23 0.24
CA ASN A 434 -8.05 -5.26 0.08
C ASN A 434 -6.72 -4.70 -0.43
N ILE A 435 -6.26 -3.60 0.17
CA ILE A 435 -5.04 -2.91 -0.26
C ILE A 435 -3.92 -3.12 0.74
N TRP A 436 -2.71 -3.34 0.21
CA TRP A 436 -1.48 -3.18 0.98
C TRP A 436 -0.68 -1.98 0.53
N VAL A 437 -0.37 -1.09 1.44
CA VAL A 437 0.59 0.00 1.21
C VAL A 437 1.91 -0.34 1.88
N LEU A 438 2.99 -0.28 1.11
CA LEU A 438 4.35 -0.53 1.59
C LEU A 438 5.26 0.68 1.40
N ALA A 439 5.84 1.15 2.51
CA ALA A 439 6.93 2.11 2.57
C ALA A 439 6.75 3.31 1.62
N ALA A 440 5.60 3.98 1.71
CA ALA A 440 5.22 5.08 0.83
C ALA A 440 5.51 6.45 1.45
N PHE A 441 5.84 7.47 0.65
CA PHE A 441 5.77 8.84 1.17
C PHE A 441 4.32 9.21 1.46
N ARG A 442 3.46 9.09 0.44
CA ARG A 442 2.02 9.27 0.53
C ARG A 442 1.32 8.18 -0.26
N ALA A 443 0.40 7.44 0.39
CA ALA A 443 -0.36 6.41 -0.29
C ALA A 443 -1.45 7.05 -1.17
N PHE A 444 -2.30 7.88 -0.57
CA PHE A 444 -3.38 8.57 -1.24
C PHE A 444 -3.30 10.08 -1.08
N ALA A 445 -3.38 10.81 -2.19
CA ALA A 445 -3.69 12.23 -2.20
C ALA A 445 -5.16 12.44 -2.57
N HIS A 446 -5.82 13.39 -1.91
CA HIS A 446 -7.20 13.77 -2.19
C HIS A 446 -7.26 15.25 -2.53
N SER A 447 -7.72 15.60 -3.73
CA SER A 447 -7.91 17.01 -4.11
C SER A 447 -9.38 17.44 -3.97
N LEU A 448 -9.81 18.47 -4.70
CA LEU A 448 -11.17 19.02 -4.69
C LEU A 448 -12.17 17.98 -5.20
N GLY A 449 -12.59 17.04 -4.35
CA GLY A 449 -13.64 16.09 -4.74
C GLY A 449 -14.93 16.84 -5.02
N SER A 450 -15.42 16.70 -6.25
CA SER A 450 -16.44 17.57 -6.81
C SER A 450 -17.83 16.96 -6.69
N GLY A 451 -18.35 16.77 -5.47
CA GLY A 451 -19.70 16.21 -5.26
C GLY A 451 -20.88 17.01 -5.84
N ALA A 452 -20.63 18.05 -6.65
CA ALA A 452 -21.65 18.79 -7.42
C ALA A 452 -21.11 19.37 -8.75
N GLY A 453 -19.99 18.85 -9.26
CA GLY A 453 -19.22 19.47 -10.36
C GLY A 453 -18.16 20.48 -9.88
N PRO A 454 -17.42 21.13 -10.80
CA PRO A 454 -16.34 22.05 -10.46
C PRO A 454 -16.81 23.15 -9.49
N GLY A 455 -16.24 23.21 -8.29
CA GLY A 455 -16.55 24.27 -7.30
C GLY A 455 -17.30 23.84 -6.03
N ALA A 456 -17.61 22.55 -5.83
CA ALA A 456 -17.95 22.03 -4.50
C ALA A 456 -16.67 21.49 -3.84
N LEU A 457 -16.23 22.13 -2.76
CA LEU A 457 -14.82 22.14 -2.39
C LEU A 457 -14.44 21.02 -1.38
N MET A 458 -15.30 20.03 -1.16
CA MET A 458 -15.07 18.96 -0.18
C MET A 458 -15.29 17.58 -0.78
N GLY A 459 -14.24 16.75 -0.76
CA GLY A 459 -14.27 15.44 -1.38
C GLY A 459 -14.97 14.38 -0.55
N ASN A 460 -15.86 13.64 -1.20
CA ASN A 460 -16.56 12.51 -0.58
C ASN A 460 -15.70 11.24 -0.67
N MET A 461 -15.29 10.74 0.49
CA MET A 461 -14.32 9.66 0.59
C MET A 461 -14.90 8.26 0.36
N GLY A 462 -16.22 8.05 0.41
CA GLY A 462 -16.79 6.73 0.16
C GLY A 462 -16.37 5.66 1.19
N MET A 463 -16.17 4.42 0.74
CA MET A 463 -15.93 3.26 1.60
C MET A 463 -14.51 2.73 1.46
N TRP A 464 -13.86 2.49 2.60
CA TRP A 464 -12.51 1.98 2.74
C TRP A 464 -12.50 0.78 3.68
N SER A 465 -12.06 -0.39 3.21
CA SER A 465 -12.00 -1.57 4.07
C SER A 465 -10.82 -2.51 3.82
N ASP A 466 -10.39 -3.20 4.87
CA ASP A 466 -9.41 -4.29 4.76
C ASP A 466 -8.10 -3.81 4.15
N ILE A 467 -7.54 -2.75 4.76
CA ILE A 467 -6.33 -2.08 4.28
C ILE A 467 -5.24 -2.21 5.32
N LEU A 468 -4.08 -2.68 4.88
CA LEU A 468 -2.85 -2.63 5.64
C LEU A 468 -1.95 -1.53 5.08
N VAL A 469 -1.44 -0.67 5.96
CA VAL A 469 -0.40 0.30 5.65
C VAL A 469 0.79 -0.05 6.51
N ASP A 470 1.93 -0.33 5.88
CA ASP A 470 3.19 -0.60 6.55
C ASP A 470 4.25 0.41 6.09
N GLY A 471 4.46 1.43 6.92
CA GLY A 471 5.38 2.53 6.64
C GLY A 471 4.77 3.55 5.68
N ALA A 472 4.31 4.69 6.22
CA ALA A 472 3.95 5.84 5.40
C ALA A 472 4.13 7.18 6.12
N VAL A 473 4.47 8.27 5.41
CA VAL A 473 4.34 9.62 6.01
C VAL A 473 2.86 9.95 6.14
N TYR A 474 2.10 9.78 5.06
CA TYR A 474 0.65 9.97 5.03
C TYR A 474 -0.03 8.75 4.42
N PHE A 475 -1.00 8.15 5.13
CA PHE A 475 -1.93 7.23 4.47
C PHE A 475 -2.83 8.02 3.51
N ILE A 476 -3.51 9.06 4.00
CA ILE A 476 -4.32 9.97 3.18
C ILE A 476 -3.93 11.42 3.48
N SER A 477 -3.78 12.25 2.45
CA SER A 477 -3.58 13.70 2.61
C SER A 477 -4.37 14.52 1.60
N ASN A 478 -4.83 15.71 1.98
CA ASN A 478 -5.26 16.70 0.99
C ASN A 478 -4.09 17.20 0.15
N THR A 479 -4.40 17.68 -1.07
CA THR A 479 -3.44 18.29 -2.00
C THR A 479 -3.18 19.79 -1.77
N ASP A 480 -4.03 20.45 -1.00
CA ASP A 480 -3.82 21.84 -0.57
C ASP A 480 -4.24 21.97 0.89
N LEU A 481 -3.25 22.23 1.73
CA LEU A 481 -3.40 22.36 3.18
C LEU A 481 -3.30 23.81 3.66
N THR A 482 -3.23 24.78 2.74
CA THR A 482 -3.15 26.20 3.08
C THR A 482 -4.41 26.65 3.84
N ILE A 483 -4.29 27.73 4.61
CA ILE A 483 -5.42 28.24 5.41
C ILE A 483 -6.59 28.73 4.55
N GLU A 484 -6.29 29.22 3.34
CA GLU A 484 -7.24 29.69 2.33
C GLU A 484 -7.89 28.53 1.55
N SER A 485 -7.25 27.35 1.56
CA SER A 485 -7.76 26.16 0.91
C SER A 485 -9.16 25.85 1.41
N GLN A 486 -10.05 25.77 0.44
CA GLN A 486 -11.37 25.22 0.64
C GLN A 486 -11.36 23.69 0.49
N GLN A 487 -10.22 23.00 0.35
CA GLN A 487 -10.21 21.54 0.33
C GLN A 487 -10.67 20.96 1.69
N GLY A 488 -11.16 19.74 1.64
CA GLY A 488 -11.53 18.96 2.79
C GLY A 488 -11.93 17.56 2.38
N ILE A 489 -12.00 16.68 3.36
CA ILE A 489 -12.52 15.34 3.21
C ILE A 489 -13.82 15.19 3.98
N ASN A 490 -14.76 14.44 3.42
CA ASN A 490 -16.10 14.27 3.95
C ASN A 490 -16.62 12.85 3.72
N ASN A 491 -17.55 12.38 4.57
CA ASN A 491 -18.35 11.17 4.36
C ASN A 491 -17.52 9.89 4.11
N GLY A 492 -16.40 9.73 4.82
CA GLY A 492 -15.55 8.54 4.72
C GLY A 492 -15.90 7.47 5.73
N MET A 493 -16.08 6.25 5.26
CA MET A 493 -16.26 5.06 6.11
C MET A 493 -15.01 4.18 6.06
N PHE A 494 -14.34 4.03 7.19
CA PHE A 494 -13.11 3.25 7.35
C PHE A 494 -13.37 2.06 8.26
N SER A 495 -13.17 0.84 7.74
CA SER A 495 -13.37 -0.40 8.48
C SER A 495 -12.16 -1.32 8.34
N ASN A 496 -11.69 -1.95 9.41
CA ASN A 496 -10.56 -2.91 9.35
C ASN A 496 -9.31 -2.31 8.68
N ILE A 497 -8.85 -1.16 9.19
CA ILE A 497 -7.66 -0.48 8.67
C ILE A 497 -6.54 -0.65 9.69
N GLN A 498 -5.37 -1.12 9.25
CA GLN A 498 -4.18 -1.17 10.10
C GLN A 498 -3.13 -0.21 9.54
N LEU A 499 -2.73 0.75 10.37
CA LEU A 499 -1.68 1.72 10.09
C LEU A 499 -0.46 1.39 10.95
N SER A 500 0.48 0.64 10.39
CA SER A 500 1.76 0.30 11.01
C SER A 500 2.84 1.29 10.54
N SER A 501 3.66 1.80 11.47
CA SER A 501 4.78 2.71 11.18
C SER A 501 4.37 3.92 10.33
N THR A 502 3.13 4.38 10.52
CA THR A 502 2.55 5.50 9.77
C THR A 502 2.63 6.76 10.60
N ARG A 503 3.10 7.87 10.03
CA ARG A 503 3.23 9.15 10.76
C ARG A 503 1.90 9.88 10.86
N ARG A 504 1.14 9.94 9.77
CA ARG A 504 -0.20 10.54 9.70
C ARG A 504 -1.15 9.54 9.05
N GLY A 505 -2.23 9.17 9.74
CA GLY A 505 -3.31 8.43 9.10
C GLY A 505 -3.98 9.32 8.04
N ILE A 506 -4.57 10.42 8.48
CA ILE A 506 -5.24 11.40 7.65
C ILE A 506 -4.67 12.78 7.93
N ARG A 507 -4.18 13.46 6.91
CA ARG A 507 -3.75 14.87 6.97
C ARG A 507 -4.64 15.73 6.06
N ALA A 508 -5.52 16.52 6.65
CA ALA A 508 -6.52 17.26 5.89
C ALA A 508 -6.59 18.74 6.27
N ARG A 509 -7.14 19.58 5.40
CA ARG A 509 -7.48 20.96 5.79
C ARG A 509 -8.73 20.98 6.68
N ARG A 510 -9.71 20.15 6.33
CA ARG A 510 -10.98 19.92 7.05
C ARG A 510 -11.34 18.44 6.96
N ALA A 511 -11.76 17.83 8.06
CA ALA A 511 -12.15 16.42 8.12
C ALA A 511 -13.54 16.28 8.73
N TYR A 512 -14.55 16.03 7.90
CA TYR A 512 -15.95 16.02 8.30
C TYR A 512 -16.60 14.64 8.11
N ASN A 513 -17.52 14.27 9.01
CA ASN A 513 -18.39 13.09 8.89
C ASN A 513 -17.62 11.79 8.53
N LEU A 514 -16.53 11.53 9.25
CA LEU A 514 -15.73 10.31 9.07
C LEU A 514 -16.14 9.27 10.11
N ALA A 515 -16.24 8.02 9.72
CA ALA A 515 -16.51 6.89 10.61
C ALA A 515 -15.34 5.92 10.61
N LEU A 516 -14.70 5.73 11.76
CA LEU A 516 -13.61 4.79 11.96
C LEU A 516 -14.11 3.62 12.81
N ASN A 517 -14.09 2.42 12.24
CA ASN A 517 -14.50 1.17 12.90
C ASN A 517 -13.37 0.15 12.80
N ASN A 518 -12.95 -0.42 13.93
CA ASN A 518 -11.84 -1.39 13.95
C ASN A 518 -10.58 -0.88 13.21
N VAL A 519 -10.22 0.39 13.43
CA VAL A 519 -8.99 0.99 12.92
C VAL A 519 -7.89 0.82 13.95
N GLN A 520 -6.72 0.38 13.51
CA GLN A 520 -5.52 0.25 14.32
C GLN A 520 -4.47 1.26 13.83
N HIS A 521 -3.88 2.03 14.75
CA HIS A 521 -2.72 2.88 14.42
C HIS A 521 -1.57 2.60 15.39
N ILE A 522 -0.53 1.97 14.86
CA ILE A 522 0.63 1.46 15.58
C ILE A 522 1.84 2.23 15.07
N ALA A 523 2.35 3.16 15.88
CA ALA A 523 3.60 3.84 15.58
C ALA A 523 4.75 2.94 16.04
N SER A 524 5.42 2.25 15.12
CA SER A 524 6.59 1.43 15.45
C SER A 524 7.89 2.18 15.12
N VAL A 525 8.97 1.81 15.82
CA VAL A 525 10.34 2.34 15.71
C VAL A 525 10.58 3.68 16.46
N SER A 526 11.80 3.88 16.97
CA SER A 526 12.32 5.13 17.53
C SER A 526 12.30 6.27 16.50
N VAL A 527 11.12 6.82 16.23
CA VAL A 527 10.93 7.90 15.27
C VAL A 527 10.79 9.24 16.00
N PRO A 528 11.46 10.33 15.55
CA PRO A 528 11.46 11.63 16.22
C PRO A 528 10.16 12.43 15.97
N PHE A 529 9.03 11.76 15.75
CA PHE A 529 7.76 12.41 15.42
C PHE A 529 6.55 11.76 16.11
N ASP A 530 5.56 12.58 16.47
CA ASP A 530 4.24 12.11 16.93
C ASP A 530 3.59 11.21 15.85
N GLY A 531 2.93 10.12 16.22
CA GLY A 531 1.94 9.46 15.36
C GLY A 531 0.57 10.13 15.52
N VAL A 532 -0.06 10.57 14.42
CA VAL A 532 -1.38 11.24 14.48
C VAL A 532 -2.38 10.56 13.54
N THR A 533 -3.47 10.02 14.08
CA THR A 533 -4.50 9.36 13.25
C THR A 533 -5.21 10.37 12.36
N ILE A 534 -5.70 11.50 12.90
CA ILE A 534 -6.28 12.59 12.11
C ILE A 534 -5.66 13.92 12.52
N LEU A 535 -4.91 14.52 11.59
CA LEU A 535 -4.38 15.86 11.67
C LEU A 535 -5.18 16.76 10.72
N ALA A 536 -5.96 17.68 11.26
CA ALA A 536 -6.69 18.64 10.44
C ALA A 536 -6.87 20.00 11.11
N GLY A 537 -7.06 21.07 10.32
CA GLY A 537 -7.39 22.38 10.90
C GLY A 537 -8.69 22.33 11.70
N GLU A 538 -9.71 21.68 11.14
CA GLU A 538 -11.03 21.47 11.74
C GLU A 538 -11.48 20.03 11.58
N ILE A 539 -12.06 19.48 12.65
CA ILE A 539 -12.65 18.14 12.69
C ILE A 539 -14.10 18.27 13.14
N GLU A 540 -15.03 17.68 12.39
CA GLU A 540 -16.47 17.75 12.69
C GLU A 540 -17.18 16.42 12.39
N GLY A 541 -18.07 15.97 13.28
CA GLY A 541 -18.93 14.81 12.99
C GLY A 541 -18.18 13.47 12.87
N VAL A 542 -16.97 13.37 13.44
CA VAL A 542 -16.16 12.14 13.35
C VAL A 542 -16.56 11.15 14.44
N THR A 543 -16.85 9.91 14.03
CA THR A 543 -17.14 8.79 14.93
C THR A 543 -16.00 7.78 14.92
N VAL A 544 -15.61 7.31 16.10
CA VAL A 544 -14.53 6.35 16.30
C VAL A 544 -15.03 5.28 17.26
N SER A 545 -15.11 4.04 16.79
CA SER A 545 -15.71 2.93 17.52
C SER A 545 -14.84 1.69 17.47
N GLY A 546 -14.55 1.07 18.63
CA GLY A 546 -13.85 -0.22 18.69
C GLY A 546 -12.44 -0.20 18.07
N CYS A 547 -11.79 0.96 18.03
CA CYS A 547 -10.48 1.15 17.41
C CYS A 547 -9.34 0.96 18.42
N GLN A 548 -8.11 0.77 17.93
CA GLN A 548 -6.91 0.65 18.76
C GLN A 548 -5.84 1.65 18.30
N PHE A 549 -5.26 2.42 19.20
CA PHE A 549 -4.26 3.43 18.85
C PHE A 549 -3.06 3.32 19.79
N GLY A 550 -1.83 3.46 19.29
CA GLY A 550 -0.72 3.88 20.14
C GLY A 550 0.29 2.84 20.64
N TRP A 551 0.27 1.62 20.13
CA TRP A 551 1.30 0.64 20.50
C TRP A 551 2.66 1.00 19.86
N THR A 552 3.67 1.28 20.70
CA THR A 552 5.08 1.35 20.33
C THR A 552 5.75 0.05 20.77
N SER A 553 6.44 -0.64 19.88
CA SER A 553 6.79 -2.06 20.06
C SER A 553 8.16 -2.36 20.70
N ILE A 554 8.82 -1.44 21.42
CA ILE A 554 10.23 -1.63 21.85
C ILE A 554 10.54 -1.08 23.26
N ASP A 555 11.22 -1.91 24.07
CA ASP A 555 11.68 -1.69 25.46
C ASP A 555 12.89 -0.74 25.62
N TRP A 556 13.34 -0.04 24.56
CA TRP A 556 14.63 0.70 24.55
C TRP A 556 14.56 2.07 23.87
N VAL A 557 13.37 2.69 23.82
CA VAL A 557 13.18 3.99 23.14
C VAL A 557 13.29 5.13 24.15
N THR A 558 14.32 5.98 23.99
CA THR A 558 14.67 7.07 24.91
C THR A 558 13.80 8.33 24.78
N GLU A 559 12.95 8.43 23.75
CA GLU A 559 11.98 9.50 23.54
C GLU A 559 10.70 8.91 22.95
N THR A 560 9.60 8.85 23.72
CA THR A 560 8.32 8.31 23.22
C THR A 560 7.24 9.39 23.21
N PHE A 561 6.71 9.66 22.02
CA PHE A 561 5.62 10.61 21.79
C PHE A 561 4.25 9.98 22.08
N VAL A 562 3.29 10.79 22.53
CA VAL A 562 1.90 10.33 22.74
C VAL A 562 1.21 10.17 21.39
N PRO A 563 0.65 8.98 21.07
CA PRO A 563 -0.13 8.76 19.87
C PRO A 563 -1.43 9.58 19.95
N LYS A 564 -1.62 10.49 18.98
CA LYS A 564 -2.76 11.40 18.96
C LYS A 564 -3.83 10.83 18.04
N LEU A 565 -5.05 10.70 18.54
CA LEU A 565 -6.21 10.42 17.69
C LEU A 565 -6.55 11.66 16.86
N PHE A 566 -6.69 12.81 17.54
CA PHE A 566 -7.04 14.08 16.91
C PHE A 566 -5.97 15.12 17.22
N LYS A 567 -5.53 15.85 16.20
CA LYS A 567 -4.77 17.09 16.34
C LYS A 567 -5.42 18.16 15.46
N CYS A 568 -6.03 19.17 16.09
CA CYS A 568 -6.76 20.21 15.36
C CYS A 568 -6.89 21.53 16.14
N THR A 569 -7.44 22.56 15.50
CA THR A 569 -7.76 23.84 16.19
C THR A 569 -9.22 23.91 16.65
N ARG A 570 -10.10 23.12 16.04
CA ARG A 570 -11.53 23.03 16.39
C ARG A 570 -12.01 21.61 16.24
N LEU A 571 -12.62 21.07 17.29
CA LEU A 571 -13.24 19.75 17.31
C LEU A 571 -14.73 19.90 17.62
N ARG A 572 -15.59 19.38 16.73
CA ARG A 572 -17.04 19.50 16.85
C ARG A 572 -17.76 18.16 16.64
N TYR A 573 -18.78 17.87 17.45
CA TYR A 573 -19.67 16.72 17.26
C TYR A 573 -18.94 15.38 17.07
N ALA A 574 -17.84 15.17 17.79
CA ALA A 574 -17.03 13.95 17.65
C ALA A 574 -17.44 12.92 18.71
N SER A 575 -17.44 11.64 18.35
CA SER A 575 -17.71 10.53 19.28
C SER A 575 -16.57 9.52 19.25
N VAL A 576 -16.04 9.17 20.41
CA VAL A 576 -14.98 8.18 20.59
C VAL A 576 -15.44 7.19 21.65
N THR A 577 -15.73 5.96 21.23
CA THR A 577 -16.36 4.96 22.08
C THR A 577 -15.68 3.59 21.95
N GLY A 578 -15.46 2.92 23.09
CA GLY A 578 -14.98 1.54 23.10
C GLY A 578 -13.59 1.33 22.49
N CYS A 579 -12.77 2.37 22.40
CA CYS A 579 -11.43 2.31 21.82
C CYS A 579 -10.37 1.95 22.85
N VAL A 580 -9.27 1.34 22.41
CA VAL A 580 -8.09 1.03 23.24
C VAL A 580 -6.94 1.93 22.84
N PHE A 581 -6.30 2.55 23.81
CA PHE A 581 -5.12 3.38 23.62
C PHE A 581 -3.94 2.72 24.33
N GLY A 582 -2.98 2.21 23.56
CA GLY A 582 -1.73 1.63 24.06
C GLY A 582 -0.64 2.68 24.24
N ARG A 583 0.30 2.42 25.15
CA ARG A 583 1.49 3.25 25.40
C ARG A 583 2.60 2.50 26.16
N HIS A 584 3.86 2.75 25.79
CA HIS A 584 5.08 2.31 26.49
C HIS A 584 6.13 3.45 26.54
N SER A 585 6.76 3.80 27.67
CA SER A 585 7.83 4.82 27.69
C SER A 585 8.71 4.86 28.96
N GLU A 586 10.02 5.10 28.76
CA GLU A 586 11.05 5.41 29.76
C GLU A 586 11.31 6.92 29.97
N LYS A 587 10.87 7.82 29.06
CA LYS A 587 11.02 9.30 29.18
C LYS A 587 9.91 10.04 28.45
N MET A 588 9.08 10.72 29.23
CA MET A 588 7.84 11.33 28.77
C MET A 588 7.98 12.80 28.37
N THR A 589 7.86 13.10 27.07
CA THR A 589 7.65 14.47 26.55
C THR A 589 6.19 14.68 26.15
N ARG A 590 5.47 15.46 26.97
CA ARG A 590 4.14 16.12 26.76
C ARG A 590 3.27 15.67 25.57
N GLY A 591 2.01 15.28 25.81
CA GLY A 591 0.96 15.23 24.78
C GLY A 591 -0.37 14.64 25.24
N ALA A 592 -1.46 14.90 24.49
CA ALA A 592 -2.78 14.32 24.72
C ALA A 592 -3.31 13.51 23.52
N VAL A 593 -4.18 12.52 23.80
CA VAL A 593 -4.87 11.71 22.77
C VAL A 593 -5.71 12.61 21.85
N ILE A 594 -6.41 13.57 22.44
CA ILE A 594 -7.16 14.61 21.73
C ILE A 594 -6.45 15.94 22.00
N ASP A 595 -5.73 16.43 20.99
CA ASP A 595 -4.97 17.67 21.02
C ASP A 595 -5.72 18.76 20.25
N VAL A 596 -6.35 19.67 21.01
CA VAL A 596 -7.05 20.85 20.49
C VAL A 596 -6.48 22.11 21.16
N LYS A 597 -5.13 22.17 21.20
CA LYS A 597 -4.38 23.25 21.82
C LYS A 597 -4.81 24.62 21.28
N ASP A 598 -5.09 25.55 22.20
CA ASP A 598 -5.57 26.92 21.90
C ASP A 598 -6.94 27.00 21.20
N GLY A 599 -7.64 25.87 21.11
CA GLY A 599 -8.96 25.74 20.51
C GLY A 599 -10.06 25.37 21.50
N ALA A 600 -11.24 25.11 20.94
CA ALA A 600 -12.42 24.70 21.68
C ALA A 600 -12.96 23.37 21.16
N ILE A 601 -13.48 22.58 22.09
CA ILE A 601 -14.20 21.33 21.82
C ILE A 601 -15.68 21.57 22.07
N PHE A 602 -16.53 21.21 21.10
CA PHE A 602 -17.97 21.33 21.20
C PHE A 602 -18.66 20.00 20.83
N GLY A 603 -19.41 19.39 21.74
CA GLY A 603 -20.12 18.14 21.45
C GLY A 603 -19.20 16.93 21.32
N LEU A 604 -18.25 16.75 22.23
CA LEU A 604 -17.44 15.53 22.30
C LEU A 604 -18.11 14.47 23.17
N THR A 605 -18.34 13.28 22.62
CA THR A 605 -18.65 12.09 23.39
C THR A 605 -17.39 11.25 23.53
N LEU A 606 -16.87 11.07 24.74
CA LEU A 606 -15.70 10.25 25.03
C LEU A 606 -16.08 9.22 26.11
N THR A 607 -16.42 8.00 25.70
CA THR A 607 -17.01 7.00 26.60
C THR A 607 -16.51 5.58 26.41
N GLY A 608 -16.36 4.82 27.51
CA GLY A 608 -16.05 3.39 27.44
C GLY A 608 -14.68 3.06 26.84
N ASN A 609 -13.75 4.02 26.80
CA ASN A 609 -12.43 3.82 26.22
C ASN A 609 -11.45 3.29 27.28
N SER A 610 -10.46 2.51 26.84
CA SER A 610 -9.45 1.95 27.72
C SER A 610 -8.08 2.49 27.38
N MET A 611 -7.33 2.96 28.37
CA MET A 611 -5.91 3.26 28.21
C MET A 611 -5.10 2.12 28.85
N VAL A 612 -4.15 1.57 28.11
CA VAL A 612 -3.18 0.58 28.57
C VAL A 612 -1.83 1.27 28.54
N THR A 613 -1.24 1.50 29.71
CA THR A 613 -0.01 2.26 29.87
C THR A 613 1.03 1.45 30.61
N VAL A 614 2.25 1.42 30.07
CA VAL A 614 3.47 1.12 30.80
C VAL A 614 4.17 2.47 31.03
N ASP A 615 4.23 2.90 32.30
CA ASP A 615 4.96 4.09 32.76
C ASP A 615 6.10 3.62 33.66
N GLU A 616 7.33 3.69 33.15
CA GLU A 616 8.53 3.23 33.87
C GLU A 616 9.15 4.35 34.72
N ASP A 617 8.72 5.60 34.52
CA ASP A 617 9.25 6.80 35.17
C ASP A 617 8.41 7.30 36.36
N GLY A 618 7.17 6.80 36.51
CA GLY A 618 6.25 7.21 37.57
C GLY A 618 5.83 8.69 37.54
N SER A 619 6.01 9.37 36.41
CA SER A 619 5.83 10.82 36.25
C SER A 619 4.36 11.22 36.05
N THR A 620 3.49 11.02 37.05
CA THR A 620 2.02 11.26 37.03
C THR A 620 1.55 12.67 36.58
N ASP A 621 2.46 13.63 36.48
CA ASP A 621 2.16 15.03 36.14
C ASP A 621 2.24 15.35 34.63
N ASN A 622 2.53 14.38 33.74
CA ASN A 622 2.73 14.61 32.28
C ASN A 622 1.63 14.04 31.34
N TYR A 623 0.53 13.50 31.89
CA TYR A 623 -0.54 12.82 31.16
C TYR A 623 -1.75 13.71 30.78
N GLY A 624 -2.37 13.46 29.63
CA GLY A 624 -3.63 14.08 29.18
C GLY A 624 -4.44 13.19 28.24
N TRP A 625 -5.71 12.92 28.53
CA TRP A 625 -6.65 12.43 27.51
C TRP A 625 -7.03 13.54 26.53
N ILE A 626 -7.18 14.75 27.06
CA ILE A 626 -7.64 15.92 26.32
C ILE A 626 -6.71 17.10 26.62
N GLU A 627 -6.30 17.83 25.60
CA GLU A 627 -5.69 19.15 25.71
C GLU A 627 -6.60 20.18 25.00
N THR A 628 -7.21 21.08 25.77
CA THR A 628 -8.09 22.14 25.27
C THR A 628 -8.24 23.26 26.29
N ASN A 629 -8.61 24.47 25.85
CA ASN A 629 -8.93 25.58 26.75
C ASN A 629 -10.44 25.69 27.04
N GLU A 630 -11.28 25.03 26.24
CA GLU A 630 -12.73 25.14 26.36
C GLU A 630 -13.43 23.85 25.91
N LEU A 631 -14.36 23.37 26.73
CA LEU A 631 -15.13 22.16 26.48
C LEU A 631 -16.63 22.41 26.71
N LYS A 632 -17.41 22.27 25.64
CA LYS A 632 -18.83 22.62 25.62
C LYS A 632 -19.71 21.46 25.18
N SER A 633 -20.88 21.29 25.81
CA SER A 633 -21.92 20.34 25.39
C SER A 633 -21.40 18.91 25.20
N SER A 634 -20.44 18.49 26.02
CA SER A 634 -19.71 17.23 25.86
C SER A 634 -20.11 16.20 26.93
N VAL A 635 -19.88 14.92 26.66
CA VAL A 635 -20.15 13.80 27.57
C VAL A 635 -18.90 12.96 27.71
N ILE A 636 -18.32 12.92 28.91
CA ILE A 636 -17.07 12.21 29.19
C ILE A 636 -17.28 11.26 30.37
N SER A 637 -17.24 9.96 30.13
CA SER A 637 -17.59 8.97 31.17
C SER A 637 -17.06 7.57 30.91
N GLY A 638 -16.66 6.85 31.97
CA GLY A 638 -16.31 5.43 31.89
C GLY A 638 -15.09 5.13 31.02
N ASN A 639 -14.12 6.04 30.97
CA ASN A 639 -12.84 5.79 30.30
C ASN A 639 -11.80 5.37 31.35
N SER A 640 -11.17 4.21 31.17
CA SER A 640 -10.13 3.70 32.07
C SER A 640 -8.92 4.62 32.07
N THR A 641 -8.40 4.91 33.26
CA THR A 641 -7.33 5.88 33.51
C THR A 641 -5.91 5.29 33.43
N GLY A 642 -5.77 4.07 32.91
CA GLY A 642 -4.49 3.36 32.83
C GLY A 642 -4.19 2.58 34.10
N THR A 643 -4.07 1.25 33.99
CA THR A 643 -3.71 0.36 35.11
C THR A 643 -2.29 -0.17 34.93
N GLY A 644 -1.31 0.44 35.60
CA GLY A 644 0.06 -0.10 35.72
C GLY A 644 0.23 -0.83 37.05
N GLY A 645 0.23 -2.16 37.03
CA GLY A 645 0.20 -3.05 38.21
C GLY A 645 1.42 -3.08 39.12
N SER A 646 2.28 -2.06 39.13
CA SER A 646 3.37 -1.91 40.12
C SER A 646 3.87 -0.49 40.34
N PHE A 647 3.45 0.49 39.52
CA PHE A 647 3.88 1.89 39.64
C PHE A 647 2.74 2.83 39.20
N GLY A 648 2.05 3.42 40.18
CA GLY A 648 1.25 4.65 40.07
C GLY A 648 0.31 4.80 38.85
N GLY A 649 -0.78 4.04 38.78
CA GLY A 649 -1.92 4.42 37.93
C GLY A 649 -2.60 5.70 38.46
N SER A 650 -3.09 6.56 37.57
CA SER A 650 -3.97 7.68 37.95
C SER A 650 -5.38 7.13 38.17
N GLU A 651 -6.07 7.49 39.25
CA GLU A 651 -7.52 7.22 39.41
C GLU A 651 -8.39 8.20 38.60
N HIS A 652 -7.78 9.22 38.00
CA HIS A 652 -8.45 10.35 37.36
C HIS A 652 -8.17 10.43 35.86
N LEU A 653 -9.17 10.86 35.10
CA LEU A 653 -9.02 11.23 33.69
C LEU A 653 -8.24 12.56 33.60
N SER A 654 -7.15 12.59 32.84
CA SER A 654 -6.33 13.79 32.72
C SER A 654 -6.83 14.76 31.64
N LEU A 655 -6.91 16.05 31.97
CA LEU A 655 -7.31 17.13 31.07
C LEU A 655 -6.36 18.33 31.22
N ARG A 656 -5.77 18.76 30.10
CA ARG A 656 -4.78 19.85 30.05
C ARG A 656 -5.30 21.08 29.33
N THR A 657 -4.74 22.22 29.71
CA THR A 657 -4.89 23.51 29.05
C THR A 657 -3.54 23.99 28.53
N ALA A 658 -3.56 24.74 27.43
CA ALA A 658 -2.35 25.26 26.80
C ALA A 658 -1.62 26.28 27.69
N THR A 659 -2.38 26.98 28.53
CA THR A 659 -1.89 27.90 29.56
C THR A 659 -2.64 27.66 30.86
N ASN A 660 -1.99 27.85 32.01
CA ASN A 660 -2.59 27.62 33.33
C ASN A 660 -3.73 28.61 33.68
N ASN A 661 -4.11 29.50 32.77
CA ASN A 661 -4.84 30.74 33.07
C ASN A 661 -6.35 30.68 32.88
N ARG A 662 -6.93 29.66 32.21
CA ARG A 662 -8.39 29.46 32.12
C ARG A 662 -8.78 28.12 31.47
N LEU A 663 -9.72 27.40 32.08
CA LEU A 663 -10.42 26.26 31.48
C LEU A 663 -11.93 26.46 31.62
N ASN A 664 -12.67 26.42 30.52
CA ASN A 664 -14.10 26.70 30.51
C ASN A 664 -14.95 25.45 30.24
N PHE A 665 -15.90 25.13 31.13
CA PHE A 665 -16.82 24.01 30.98
C PHE A 665 -18.26 24.51 30.90
N ILE A 666 -18.90 24.33 29.73
CA ILE A 666 -20.29 24.78 29.54
C ILE A 666 -21.14 23.59 29.12
N ASN A 667 -22.18 23.27 29.90
CA ASN A 667 -23.11 22.17 29.59
C ASN A 667 -22.39 20.83 29.32
N THR A 668 -21.29 20.55 30.03
CA THR A 668 -20.47 19.35 29.84
C THR A 668 -20.66 18.41 31.01
N TYR A 669 -20.97 17.14 30.73
CA TYR A 669 -21.12 16.08 31.73
C TYR A 669 -19.83 15.29 31.91
N PHE A 670 -19.42 15.09 33.15
CA PHE A 670 -18.35 14.19 33.56
C PHE A 670 -18.92 13.07 34.44
N GLY A 671 -18.76 11.82 34.01
CA GLY A 671 -19.20 10.64 34.74
C GLY A 671 -18.09 9.93 35.53
N GLN A 672 -16.90 10.52 35.60
CA GLN A 672 -15.74 10.01 36.35
C GLN A 672 -14.82 11.16 36.79
N PRO A 673 -13.96 10.97 37.80
CA PRO A 673 -13.05 12.01 38.30
C PRO A 673 -12.09 12.54 37.21
N VAL A 674 -11.78 13.84 37.27
CA VAL A 674 -10.91 14.53 36.30
C VAL A 674 -9.77 15.26 37.01
N HIS A 675 -8.56 15.15 36.46
CA HIS A 675 -7.37 15.85 36.94
C HIS A 675 -6.89 16.88 35.91
N THR A 676 -6.55 18.10 36.34
CA THR A 676 -6.18 19.19 35.42
C THR A 676 -5.06 20.10 35.92
N ASN A 677 -4.33 20.71 34.97
CA ASN A 677 -3.23 21.65 35.24
C ASN A 677 -3.66 23.11 35.39
N ALA A 678 -4.93 23.44 35.11
CA ALA A 678 -5.42 24.80 35.29
C ALA A 678 -5.49 25.16 36.79
N GLU A 679 -5.21 26.43 37.10
CA GLU A 679 -5.26 26.94 38.46
C GLU A 679 -6.69 26.84 39.02
N ALA A 680 -6.80 26.59 40.32
CA ALA A 680 -8.09 26.45 40.94
C ALA A 680 -8.84 27.79 41.07
N GLY A 681 -10.18 27.70 41.03
CA GLY A 681 -11.05 28.89 40.94
C GLY A 681 -11.11 29.53 39.55
N VAL A 682 -10.39 28.96 38.57
CA VAL A 682 -10.37 29.42 37.18
C VAL A 682 -11.18 28.49 36.24
N PHE A 683 -11.98 27.60 36.85
CA PHE A 683 -12.98 26.77 36.18
C PHE A 683 -14.35 27.42 36.33
N ASP A 684 -14.97 27.75 35.20
CA ASP A 684 -16.39 28.07 35.16
C ASP A 684 -17.15 26.76 34.91
N ILE A 685 -17.86 26.27 35.93
CA ILE A 685 -18.64 25.03 35.86
C ILE A 685 -20.11 25.44 35.93
N GLU A 686 -20.72 25.65 34.77
CA GLU A 686 -22.17 25.82 34.68
C GLU A 686 -22.83 24.46 34.98
N LYS A 687 -23.21 24.25 36.26
CA LYS A 687 -23.88 23.08 36.88
C LYS A 687 -24.36 21.96 35.92
N VAL A 688 -23.52 20.95 35.64
CA VAL A 688 -24.00 19.58 35.33
C VAL A 688 -22.92 18.52 35.66
N SER A 689 -22.83 18.07 36.91
CA SER A 689 -22.12 16.81 37.22
C SER A 689 -22.64 16.20 38.52
N SER A 690 -22.99 14.91 38.47
CA SER A 690 -23.42 14.11 39.63
C SER A 690 -22.27 13.35 40.30
N VAL A 691 -21.03 13.45 39.79
CA VAL A 691 -19.81 12.93 40.42
C VAL A 691 -18.71 13.99 40.29
N ASN A 692 -18.52 14.77 41.37
CA ASN A 692 -17.78 16.03 41.37
C ASN A 692 -16.40 15.89 42.03
N TYR A 693 -15.42 15.28 41.38
CA TYR A 693 -14.03 15.37 41.86
C TYR A 693 -13.12 15.89 40.75
N PHE A 694 -12.84 17.19 40.83
CA PHE A 694 -11.85 17.87 40.01
C PHE A 694 -10.64 18.16 40.90
N ASP A 695 -9.52 17.50 40.61
CA ASP A 695 -8.25 17.81 41.25
C ASP A 695 -7.45 18.74 40.35
N SER A 696 -7.23 19.97 40.82
CA SER A 696 -6.17 20.80 40.26
C SER A 696 -4.84 20.38 40.89
N THR A 697 -3.78 20.29 40.07
CA THR A 697 -2.39 20.13 40.56
C THR A 697 -1.99 21.20 41.57
N THR A 698 -2.72 22.33 41.61
CA THR A 698 -2.40 23.50 42.42
C THR A 698 -3.14 23.61 43.75
N ASP A 699 -4.22 22.86 44.02
CA ASP A 699 -5.12 23.21 45.14
C ASP A 699 -5.14 22.29 46.36
N TYR A 700 -5.00 20.97 46.23
CA TYR A 700 -4.94 20.10 47.41
C TYR A 700 -3.94 18.94 47.23
N ARG A 701 -2.82 18.97 47.96
CA ARG A 701 -2.08 17.75 48.29
C ARG A 701 -1.97 17.70 49.82
N ASP A 702 -2.75 16.84 50.46
CA ASP A 702 -2.15 15.95 51.45
C ASP A 702 -2.28 14.55 50.85
N ALA A 703 -1.27 14.16 50.07
CA ALA A 703 -1.25 12.85 49.44
C ALA A 703 -1.10 11.79 50.55
N GLY A 704 -2.19 11.11 50.87
CA GLY A 704 -2.16 9.77 51.50
C GLY A 704 -1.60 9.68 52.92
N LYS A 705 -1.52 10.75 53.71
CA LYS A 705 -1.26 10.65 55.17
C LYS A 705 -2.57 10.78 55.94
N ILE A 706 -2.82 9.87 56.88
CA ILE A 706 -3.94 9.94 57.81
C ILE A 706 -3.94 11.32 58.47
N LEU A 707 -5.06 12.04 58.35
CA LEU A 707 -5.34 13.29 59.05
C LEU A 707 -5.41 13.01 60.55
N ILE A 708 -4.30 13.19 61.26
CA ILE A 708 -4.27 13.08 62.72
C ILE A 708 -4.73 14.42 63.29
N PHE A 709 -5.83 14.43 64.04
CA PHE A 709 -6.32 15.62 64.73
C PHE A 709 -5.32 16.06 65.79
N GLY A 710 -4.81 17.28 65.67
CA GLY A 710 -4.07 17.92 66.76
C GLY A 710 -5.02 18.31 67.89
N ASP A 711 -4.61 18.14 69.15
CA ASP A 711 -5.35 18.71 70.29
C ASP A 711 -5.32 20.23 70.20
N VAL A 712 -6.49 20.85 70.06
CA VAL A 712 -6.66 22.29 69.90
C VAL A 712 -5.99 23.11 71.00
N ASN A 713 -5.89 22.57 72.22
CA ASN A 713 -5.28 23.29 73.34
C ASN A 713 -3.74 23.25 73.29
N ASN A 714 -3.17 22.14 72.82
CA ASN A 714 -1.73 21.87 72.85
C ASN A 714 -1.00 22.16 71.52
N ALA A 715 -1.74 22.52 70.47
CA ALA A 715 -1.15 22.85 69.18
C ALA A 715 -0.27 24.12 69.22
N ALA A 716 0.86 24.06 68.50
CA ALA A 716 1.69 25.21 68.17
C ALA A 716 0.95 26.21 67.25
N VAL A 717 1.51 27.41 67.08
CA VAL A 717 0.94 28.49 66.27
C VAL A 717 0.56 28.00 64.88
N TRP A 718 1.45 27.27 64.19
CA TRP A 718 1.16 26.42 63.03
C TRP A 718 1.93 25.10 63.20
N PRO A 719 1.25 23.95 63.43
CA PRO A 719 1.94 22.74 63.89
C PRO A 719 2.62 21.93 62.78
N ASP A 720 2.34 22.19 61.50
CA ASP A 720 2.94 21.45 60.38
C ASP A 720 3.17 22.31 59.13
N ASN A 721 4.42 22.67 58.86
CA ASN A 721 4.82 23.47 57.69
C ASN A 721 4.79 22.68 56.36
N SER A 722 4.44 21.40 56.37
CA SER A 722 4.34 20.57 55.16
C SER A 722 2.92 20.50 54.59
N ARG A 723 1.92 21.07 55.26
CA ARG A 723 0.49 20.94 54.90
C ARG A 723 -0.21 22.29 54.80
N ASN A 724 -1.27 22.38 53.99
CA ASN A 724 -2.16 23.55 53.89
C ASN A 724 -3.58 23.30 54.42
N ILE A 725 -3.84 22.09 54.96
CA ILE A 725 -5.04 21.75 55.72
C ILE A 725 -4.60 21.23 57.09
N ILE A 726 -5.15 21.76 58.17
CA ILE A 726 -4.88 21.25 59.52
C ILE A 726 -6.20 21.00 60.26
N PRO A 727 -6.46 19.75 60.65
CA PRO A 727 -7.59 19.39 61.50
C PRO A 727 -7.22 19.44 62.98
N PHE A 728 -8.11 20.03 63.78
CA PHE A 728 -8.03 20.06 65.24
C PHE A 728 -9.23 19.36 65.86
N GLY A 729 -9.01 18.75 67.03
CA GLY A 729 -10.06 18.13 67.83
C GLY A 729 -9.89 18.42 69.32
N GLY A 730 -10.86 17.96 70.11
CA GLY A 730 -10.85 18.10 71.57
C GLY A 730 -11.80 19.18 72.10
N VAL A 731 -11.80 19.37 73.42
CA VAL A 731 -12.64 20.35 74.12
C VAL A 731 -11.80 21.57 74.46
N LEU A 732 -12.20 22.73 73.95
CA LEU A 732 -11.54 24.01 74.19
C LEU A 732 -11.77 24.44 75.64
N THR A 733 -10.70 24.55 76.44
CA THR A 733 -10.77 24.84 77.88
C THR A 733 -10.54 26.31 78.22
N GLY A 734 -10.26 27.15 77.22
CA GLY A 734 -10.04 28.60 77.34
C GLY A 734 -9.86 29.27 75.97
N GLY A 735 -9.64 30.59 75.94
CA GLY A 735 -9.34 31.30 74.70
C GLY A 735 -7.99 30.84 74.10
N LYS A 736 -7.95 30.54 72.80
CA LYS A 736 -6.76 30.04 72.09
C LYS A 736 -6.45 30.92 70.88
N THR A 737 -5.18 31.03 70.54
CA THR A 737 -4.71 31.67 69.31
C THR A 737 -4.11 30.63 68.38
N LEU A 738 -4.48 30.68 67.10
CA LEU A 738 -3.84 29.92 66.01
C LEU A 738 -3.19 30.91 65.05
N GLY A 739 -2.03 30.58 64.50
CA GLY A 739 -1.39 31.38 63.45
C GLY A 739 -1.43 30.65 62.12
N LEU A 740 -1.76 31.35 61.06
CA LEU A 740 -1.65 30.84 59.70
C LEU A 740 -0.16 30.72 59.30
N PRO A 741 0.19 29.83 58.36
CA PRO A 741 1.57 29.67 57.91
C PRO A 741 2.12 30.99 57.35
N THR A 742 3.43 31.18 57.43
CA THR A 742 4.07 32.39 56.88
C THR A 742 3.97 32.40 55.36
N GLN A 743 4.10 33.59 54.77
CA GLN A 743 4.15 33.75 53.32
C GLN A 743 5.27 32.89 52.69
N GLU A 744 6.41 32.78 53.36
CA GLU A 744 7.54 31.95 52.91
C GLU A 744 7.17 30.46 52.88
N THR A 745 6.50 29.96 53.93
CA THR A 745 6.01 28.58 53.98
C THR A 745 4.98 28.30 52.88
N LEU A 746 4.02 29.20 52.65
CA LEU A 746 3.05 29.03 51.57
C LEU A 746 3.69 29.11 50.17
N ALA A 747 4.70 29.96 49.99
CA ALA A 747 5.46 30.04 48.75
C ALA A 747 6.23 28.74 48.47
N LEU A 748 6.86 28.14 49.49
CA LEU A 748 7.51 26.83 49.40
C LEU A 748 6.52 25.71 49.05
N LEU A 749 5.31 25.76 49.62
CA LEU A 749 4.24 24.80 49.33
C LEU A 749 3.52 25.05 47.98
N LYS A 750 3.82 26.18 47.31
CA LYS A 750 3.13 26.67 46.11
C LYS A 750 1.62 26.77 46.30
N ARG A 751 1.17 27.26 47.47
CA ARG A 751 -0.26 27.42 47.82
C ARG A 751 -0.58 28.87 48.13
N ARG A 752 -1.86 29.23 48.03
CA ARG A 752 -2.39 30.55 48.44
C ARG A 752 -3.55 30.45 49.44
N LYS A 753 -4.02 29.22 49.71
CA LYS A 753 -5.17 28.92 50.57
C LYS A 753 -4.77 28.00 51.70
N VAL A 754 -5.37 28.25 52.86
CA VAL A 754 -5.17 27.49 54.08
C VAL A 754 -6.54 27.10 54.64
N LEU A 755 -6.71 25.82 54.97
CA LEU A 755 -7.91 25.31 55.64
C LEU A 755 -7.58 24.96 57.09
N VAL A 756 -8.37 25.55 57.99
CA VAL A 756 -8.37 25.19 59.41
C VAL A 756 -9.67 24.44 59.68
N ASP A 757 -9.56 23.14 59.89
CA ASP A 757 -10.71 22.29 60.21
C ASP A 757 -10.89 22.21 61.72
N LEU A 758 -11.94 22.86 62.21
CA LEU A 758 -12.36 22.89 63.61
C LEU A 758 -13.69 22.16 63.80
N SER A 759 -14.11 21.34 62.82
CA SER A 759 -15.41 20.66 62.82
C SER A 759 -15.61 19.73 64.02
N THR A 760 -14.53 19.15 64.55
CA THR A 760 -14.57 18.23 65.70
C THR A 760 -14.18 18.89 67.04
N VAL A 761 -13.91 20.20 67.03
CA VAL A 761 -13.59 20.97 68.23
C VAL A 761 -14.87 21.34 68.97
N ASN A 762 -14.94 21.02 70.26
CA ASN A 762 -15.98 21.54 71.14
C ASN A 762 -15.52 22.86 71.76
N PHE A 763 -16.14 23.98 71.39
CA PHE A 763 -15.72 25.31 71.80
C PHE A 763 -16.04 25.65 73.27
N SER A 764 -16.98 24.96 73.92
CA SER A 764 -17.37 25.18 75.33
C SER A 764 -17.56 26.66 75.72
N GLY A 765 -18.13 27.48 74.83
CA GLY A 765 -18.36 28.92 75.07
C GLY A 765 -17.14 29.82 74.87
N HIS A 766 -16.00 29.28 74.45
CA HIS A 766 -14.78 30.04 74.14
C HIS A 766 -14.64 30.30 72.63
N SER A 767 -13.64 31.09 72.25
CA SER A 767 -13.32 31.40 70.86
C SER A 767 -11.84 31.19 70.55
N ILE A 768 -11.54 30.91 69.30
CA ILE A 768 -10.20 30.82 68.74
C ILE A 768 -9.93 32.07 67.90
N GLN A 769 -8.87 32.80 68.23
CA GLN A 769 -8.40 33.92 67.44
C GLN A 769 -7.35 33.42 66.43
N VAL A 770 -7.58 33.64 65.14
CA VAL A 770 -6.68 33.26 64.06
C VAL A 770 -5.87 34.48 63.65
N TYR A 771 -4.55 34.35 63.68
CA TYR A 771 -3.58 35.40 63.36
C TYR A 771 -2.81 35.06 62.09
N SER A 772 -2.28 36.09 61.44
CA SER A 772 -1.18 35.98 60.50
C SER A 772 -0.05 36.83 61.05
N GLU A 773 1.06 36.19 61.42
CA GLU A 773 2.13 36.81 62.20
C GLU A 773 1.59 37.51 63.47
N SER A 774 1.56 38.85 63.50
CA SER A 774 1.06 39.65 64.62
C SER A 774 -0.34 40.23 64.39
N SER A 775 -0.93 40.03 63.21
CA SER A 775 -2.23 40.62 62.83
C SER A 775 -3.38 39.63 63.02
N LEU A 776 -4.43 40.04 63.73
CA LEU A 776 -5.65 39.25 63.88
C LEU A 776 -6.40 39.17 62.55
N VAL A 777 -6.63 37.96 62.05
CA VAL A 777 -7.34 37.69 60.78
C VAL A 777 -8.82 37.38 61.04
N ALA A 778 -9.12 36.55 62.05
CA ALA A 778 -10.50 36.20 62.39
C ALA A 778 -10.66 35.76 63.85
N THR A 779 -11.87 35.86 64.38
CA THR A 779 -12.27 35.17 65.62
C THR A 779 -13.33 34.13 65.28
N ILE A 780 -13.12 32.89 65.73
CA ILE A 780 -13.97 31.74 65.46
C ILE A 780 -14.56 31.25 66.78
N SER A 781 -15.88 31.10 66.84
CA SER A 781 -16.60 30.67 68.06
C SER A 781 -17.52 29.48 67.83
N SER A 782 -17.39 28.78 66.71
CA SER A 782 -18.22 27.63 66.35
C SER A 782 -17.43 26.56 65.61
N PRO A 783 -17.85 25.28 65.71
CA PRO A 783 -17.29 24.21 64.87
C PRO A 783 -17.50 24.48 63.39
N GLY A 784 -16.55 24.09 62.56
CA GLY A 784 -16.62 24.24 61.11
C GLY A 784 -15.26 24.17 60.44
N VAL A 785 -15.27 24.09 59.11
CA VAL A 785 -14.07 24.25 58.29
C VAL A 785 -13.97 25.70 57.86
N TYR A 786 -12.84 26.32 58.13
CA TYR A 786 -12.61 27.73 57.86
C TYR A 786 -11.49 27.89 56.84
N GLU A 787 -11.79 28.60 55.76
CA GLU A 787 -10.86 28.84 54.67
C GLU A 787 -10.25 30.25 54.80
N PHE A 788 -8.95 30.32 54.59
CA PHE A 788 -8.19 31.56 54.62
C PHE A 788 -7.41 31.70 53.32
N LEU A 789 -7.61 32.81 52.63
CA LEU A 789 -6.92 33.15 51.38
C LEU A 789 -5.84 34.19 51.65
N GLN A 790 -4.62 33.91 51.20
CA GLN A 790 -3.53 34.88 51.23
C GLN A 790 -3.69 35.90 50.09
N VAL A 791 -3.81 37.18 50.47
CA VAL A 791 -3.89 38.32 49.55
C VAL A 791 -2.75 39.28 49.89
N GLY A 792 -1.72 39.31 49.03
CA GLY A 792 -0.48 40.05 49.30
C GLY A 792 0.26 39.50 50.53
N ALA A 793 0.56 40.38 51.49
CA ALA A 793 1.21 40.03 52.77
C ALA A 793 0.21 39.71 53.89
N THR A 794 -1.10 39.68 53.58
CA THR A 794 -2.17 39.49 54.58
C THR A 794 -3.07 38.31 54.24
N TYR A 795 -3.85 37.84 55.21
CA TYR A 795 -4.90 36.85 54.99
C TYR A 795 -6.27 37.46 55.13
N ILE A 796 -7.22 36.93 54.36
CA ILE A 796 -8.66 37.13 54.57
C ILE A 796 -9.31 35.78 54.87
N LYS A 797 -10.28 35.78 55.79
CA LYS A 797 -11.18 34.65 55.98
C LYS A 797 -12.25 34.69 54.89
N LEU A 798 -12.46 33.57 54.19
CA LEU A 798 -13.49 33.43 53.16
C LEU A 798 -14.85 33.07 53.76
#